data_AF-A0AAI8M8B5-F1
#
_entry.id   AF-A0AAI8M8B5-F1
#
_cell.length_a   1.000
_cell.length_b   1.000
_cell.length_c   1.000
_cell.angle_alpha   90.00
_cell.angle_beta   90.00
_cell.angle_gamma   90.00
#
_symmetry.space_group_name_H-M   'P 1'
#
loop_
_entity.id
_entity.type
_entity.pdbx_description
1 polymer ?
#
loop_
_entity_poly.entity_id
_entity_poly.type
_entity_poly.pdbx_seq_one_letter_code
_entity_poly.pdbx_strand_id
1 'polypeptide(L)'
;MKGSDVVFATSSLEVGYDDPDITLVYQHYAPQNLASFIQRKGRAGRSVDDRALTAVTLSIYSPRDTWYFRRPNELVSPFGFQAPLNPENAFVRRGQALSALFDGLAWIAAKNGQQENLAQPAPFALAEAGKIAEEALGPNVWRELGFEGAYEFWIAANKVRLSGPSPQYLSQLRETLPWAPTLLFDTINLPSLEICGPDVTGGKREDISLAFPTIAPGNATRRYSATAVYWRTPVQGNAPWFIDEDYGAAERIPLTADSGELLQQLPTDARDLLAGLHTELCRPTRITLSKMGWMAGAHWTGEITLKQGRITQIANPDTDVAVRHDSRGELRGFVVIKLTQELGRDLERDVLPSGLRSVTAYAGFGASASATGLEMARVFWGADAEVRLDEVGADPIPFTQTFVSPRTKRPLLHGYKVETEGLQFQVDSGELDRFVASELMQLNDDEAERRWRTSQFTRYVVESSARGLGLNAYEAKRGADLLVAAAGEPALRKRLNHLLRFWSDSEFAALLEDTRAQLLQQHPLMTRARVQKTAAALVGRPFQVLLQNMLRRVADKSALAGYVRSLVLNSMAIRLKELVSHVGQGDERRLLAHAKLPIQFGEDSSDTITVCEAGSLGDGTIRAVIERWDEVKKLGAEGFLTTCANAEEDAITSRFWALNAEHDAWRNGDPRDPRWLGRIAQRITPNDPDRPIPAQILRILFDSESVEAESFSLYEIAQSLENVKHSSERAAGRRVLDWELASAAVASAKADTSGVLHKLYRAYETIDANNDESLSPDARLAEQAYRLISPLCLDGCRGCVHQPNDLMSDSLSTASVSRNVLQRFFATAV
;
A
#
# COMPACT_ATOMS: atom_id res chain seq x y z
N MET A 1 2.35 5.72 34.38
CA MET A 1 1.80 4.45 33.87
C MET A 1 1.29 3.56 35.00
N LYS A 2 1.97 3.43 36.16
CA LYS A 2 1.34 2.81 37.34
C LYS A 2 0.07 3.59 37.74
N GLY A 3 -1.06 2.89 37.84
CA GLY A 3 -2.39 3.45 38.09
C GLY A 3 -3.25 3.72 36.85
N SER A 4 -2.86 3.24 35.66
CA SER A 4 -3.68 3.32 34.44
C SER A 4 -4.29 1.96 34.11
N ASP A 5 -5.61 1.90 33.87
CA ASP A 5 -6.32 0.65 33.54
C ASP A 5 -6.02 0.15 32.11
N VAL A 6 -5.62 1.04 31.21
CA VAL A 6 -5.30 0.75 29.80
C VAL A 6 -4.05 1.52 29.38
N VAL A 7 -3.12 0.84 28.72
CA VAL A 7 -1.90 1.43 28.17
C VAL A 7 -1.81 1.13 26.68
N PHE A 8 -1.85 2.18 25.85
CA PHE A 8 -1.53 2.06 24.43
C PHE A 8 -0.02 2.10 24.24
N ALA A 9 0.52 1.08 23.59
CA ALA A 9 1.95 0.96 23.37
C ALA A 9 2.28 0.49 21.95
N THR A 10 3.46 0.90 21.50
CA THR A 10 4.09 0.35 20.29
C THR A 10 5.00 -0.82 20.70
N SER A 11 5.95 -1.19 19.83
CA SER A 11 6.97 -2.18 20.16
C SER A 11 7.83 -1.79 21.37
N SER A 12 7.75 -0.54 21.84
CA SER A 12 8.46 -0.04 23.02
C SER A 12 8.17 -0.80 24.32
N LEU A 13 7.00 -1.44 24.47
CA LEU A 13 6.69 -2.29 25.64
C LEU A 13 6.82 -3.79 25.35
N GLU A 14 7.32 -4.18 24.17
CA GLU A 14 7.59 -5.60 23.87
C GLU A 14 8.69 -6.16 24.77
N VAL A 15 9.70 -5.35 25.11
CA VAL A 15 10.89 -5.75 25.87
C VAL A 15 11.07 -4.85 27.10
N GLY A 16 11.34 -5.43 28.27
CA GLY A 16 11.80 -4.69 29.46
C GLY A 16 10.73 -4.08 30.37
N TYR A 17 9.43 -4.17 30.05
CA TYR A 17 8.35 -3.74 30.95
C TYR A 17 7.81 -4.92 31.77
N ASP A 18 7.92 -4.83 33.09
CA ASP A 18 7.50 -5.88 34.03
C ASP A 18 6.46 -5.32 35.00
N ASP A 19 5.21 -5.75 34.82
CA ASP A 19 4.06 -5.32 35.63
C ASP A 19 3.17 -6.53 35.89
N PRO A 20 3.10 -7.03 37.14
CA PRO A 20 2.38 -8.24 37.48
C PRO A 20 0.85 -8.08 37.37
N ASP A 21 0.34 -6.85 37.32
CA ASP A 21 -1.10 -6.58 37.28
C ASP A 21 -1.70 -6.70 35.86
N ILE A 22 -0.87 -6.95 34.84
CA ILE A 22 -1.34 -7.13 33.47
C ILE A 22 -2.02 -8.50 33.33
N THR A 23 -3.33 -8.48 33.10
CA THR A 23 -4.15 -9.68 32.86
C THR A 23 -4.60 -9.83 31.41
N LEU A 24 -4.59 -8.73 30.63
CA LEU A 24 -5.08 -8.67 29.25
C LEU A 24 -4.00 -8.08 28.33
N VAL A 25 -3.69 -8.80 27.26
CA VAL A 25 -2.92 -8.26 26.12
C VAL A 25 -3.83 -8.18 24.91
N TYR A 26 -3.98 -6.97 24.36
CA TYR A 26 -4.77 -6.70 23.17
C TYR A 26 -3.86 -6.34 22.00
N GLN A 27 -3.76 -7.23 21.03
CA GLN A 27 -2.94 -7.06 19.83
C GLN A 27 -3.81 -6.52 18.69
N HIS A 28 -3.43 -5.36 18.14
CA HIS A 28 -4.07 -4.79 16.96
C HIS A 28 -3.34 -5.21 15.67
N TYR A 29 -4.07 -5.80 14.73
CA TYR A 29 -3.58 -6.49 13.52
C TYR A 29 -2.76 -7.75 13.79
N ALA A 30 -2.63 -8.58 12.75
CA ALA A 30 -1.73 -9.73 12.80
C ALA A 30 -0.30 -9.29 13.12
N PRO A 31 0.42 -10.04 13.96
CA PRO A 31 1.79 -9.68 14.30
C PRO A 31 2.69 -9.72 13.07
N GLN A 32 3.59 -8.74 12.96
CA GLN A 32 4.61 -8.74 11.90
C GLN A 32 5.60 -9.90 12.08
N ASN A 33 5.87 -10.26 13.33
CA ASN A 33 6.78 -11.31 13.73
C ASN A 33 6.12 -12.11 14.86
N LEU A 34 6.01 -13.42 14.68
CA LEU A 34 5.34 -14.31 15.63
C LEU A 34 6.06 -14.38 16.99
N ALA A 35 7.39 -14.26 17.03
CA ALA A 35 8.11 -14.20 18.30
C ALA A 35 7.83 -12.92 19.08
N SER A 36 7.76 -11.77 18.42
CA SER A 36 7.34 -10.52 19.07
C SER A 36 5.92 -10.64 19.64
N PHE A 37 5.04 -11.41 19.00
CA PHE A 37 3.71 -11.69 19.53
C PHE A 37 3.75 -12.57 20.78
N ILE A 38 4.52 -13.66 20.76
CA ILE A 38 4.70 -14.55 21.92
C ILE A 38 5.28 -13.77 23.10
N GLN A 39 6.25 -12.88 22.87
CA GLN A 39 6.82 -12.01 23.91
C GLN A 39 5.78 -11.04 24.49
N ARG A 40 4.93 -10.44 23.64
CA ARG A 40 3.82 -9.57 24.08
C ARG A 40 2.80 -10.34 24.91
N LYS A 41 2.36 -11.50 24.43
CA LYS A 41 1.45 -12.38 25.17
C LYS A 41 2.01 -12.75 26.55
N GLY A 42 3.30 -13.04 26.63
CA GLY A 42 4.00 -13.33 27.90
C GLY A 42 4.09 -12.15 28.89
N ARG A 43 3.54 -10.98 28.54
CA ARG A 43 3.36 -9.85 29.48
C ARG A 43 2.15 -10.01 30.39
N ALA A 44 1.14 -10.77 29.96
CA ALA A 44 -0.01 -11.08 30.81
C ALA A 44 0.18 -12.41 31.56
N GLY A 45 -0.31 -12.45 32.80
CA GLY A 45 -0.37 -13.64 33.65
C GLY A 45 0.99 -14.17 34.09
N ARG A 46 1.58 -13.48 35.08
CA ARG A 46 2.88 -13.83 35.65
C ARG A 46 2.78 -14.75 36.85
N SER A 47 1.65 -14.73 37.57
CA SER A 47 1.35 -15.71 38.60
C SER A 47 0.86 -17.02 37.98
N VAL A 48 1.16 -18.15 38.63
CA VAL A 48 0.65 -19.48 38.23
C VAL A 48 -0.89 -19.54 38.31
N ASP A 49 -1.48 -18.67 39.13
CA ASP A 49 -2.93 -18.56 39.31
C ASP A 49 -3.61 -17.58 38.32
N ASP A 50 -2.83 -16.83 37.53
CA ASP A 50 -3.38 -15.86 36.59
C ASP A 50 -3.91 -16.52 35.32
N ARG A 51 -5.09 -16.08 34.89
CA ARG A 51 -5.63 -16.43 33.57
C ARG A 51 -5.40 -15.27 32.61
N ALA A 52 -4.23 -15.25 31.98
CA ALA A 52 -3.92 -14.28 30.94
C ALA A 52 -4.91 -14.39 29.77
N LEU A 53 -5.58 -13.29 29.43
CA LEU A 53 -6.36 -13.18 28.22
C LEU A 53 -5.51 -12.54 27.13
N THR A 54 -5.47 -13.16 25.95
CA THR A 54 -4.90 -12.55 24.75
C THR A 54 -6.01 -12.39 23.72
N ALA A 55 -6.22 -11.16 23.27
CA ALA A 55 -7.15 -10.85 22.20
C ALA A 55 -6.35 -10.29 21.01
N VAL A 56 -6.72 -10.72 19.80
CA VAL A 56 -6.12 -10.23 18.55
C VAL A 56 -7.22 -9.74 17.64
N THR A 57 -7.14 -8.48 17.22
CA THR A 57 -8.08 -7.91 16.26
C THR A 57 -7.45 -7.93 14.89
N LEU A 58 -8.05 -8.69 13.99
CA LEU A 58 -7.59 -8.88 12.61
C LEU A 58 -8.48 -8.09 11.67
N SER A 59 -7.87 -7.42 10.69
CA SER A 59 -8.59 -6.66 9.69
C SER A 59 -8.85 -7.46 8.43
N ILE A 60 -10.10 -7.42 7.95
CA ILE A 60 -10.49 -7.95 6.63
C ILE A 60 -9.80 -7.23 5.46
N TYR A 61 -9.10 -6.12 5.74
CA TYR A 61 -8.38 -5.31 4.77
C TYR A 61 -6.87 -5.60 4.71
N SER A 62 -6.40 -6.66 5.35
CA SER A 62 -5.00 -7.09 5.31
C SER A 62 -4.96 -8.57 4.91
N PRO A 63 -4.17 -8.97 3.88
CA PRO A 63 -4.06 -10.38 3.52
C PRO A 63 -3.41 -11.21 4.62
N ARG A 64 -2.38 -10.65 5.29
CA ARG A 64 -1.76 -11.30 6.45
C ARG A 64 -2.78 -11.56 7.56
N ASP A 65 -3.61 -10.57 7.85
CA ASP A 65 -4.65 -10.69 8.88
C ASP A 65 -5.72 -11.71 8.48
N THR A 66 -6.14 -11.68 7.21
CA THR A 66 -7.11 -12.62 6.65
C THR A 66 -6.56 -14.06 6.69
N TRP A 67 -5.27 -14.23 6.42
CA TRP A 67 -4.58 -15.52 6.50
C TRP A 67 -4.65 -16.09 7.92
N TYR A 68 -4.25 -15.31 8.92
CA TYR A 68 -4.29 -15.74 10.32
C TYR A 68 -5.71 -15.87 10.89
N PHE A 69 -6.67 -15.08 10.40
CA PHE A 69 -8.07 -15.22 10.79
C PHE A 69 -8.64 -16.58 10.39
N ARG A 70 -8.22 -17.11 9.24
CA ARG A 70 -8.60 -18.45 8.78
C ARG A 70 -7.75 -19.56 9.39
N ARG A 71 -6.55 -19.24 9.87
CA ARG A 71 -5.60 -20.18 10.47
C ARG A 71 -5.19 -19.75 11.88
N PRO A 72 -6.15 -19.65 12.83
CA PRO A 72 -5.85 -19.18 14.17
C PRO A 72 -4.83 -20.05 14.91
N ASN A 73 -4.73 -21.34 14.56
CA ASN A 73 -3.72 -22.25 15.10
C ASN A 73 -2.29 -21.84 14.74
N GLU A 74 -2.07 -21.18 13.60
CA GLU A 74 -0.75 -20.70 13.22
C GLU A 74 -0.28 -19.52 14.09
N LEU A 75 -1.20 -18.68 14.59
CA LEU A 75 -0.88 -17.61 15.54
C LEU A 75 -0.36 -18.12 16.90
N VAL A 76 -0.68 -19.36 17.25
CA VAL A 76 -0.33 -19.96 18.56
C VAL A 76 0.66 -21.12 18.44
N SER A 77 1.08 -21.45 17.21
CA SER A 77 2.05 -22.51 16.96
C SER A 77 3.42 -22.13 17.55
N PRO A 78 4.07 -23.03 18.31
CA PRO A 78 5.43 -22.81 18.81
C PRO A 78 6.52 -23.12 17.77
N PHE A 79 6.16 -23.62 16.58
CA PHE A 79 7.09 -24.05 15.54
C PHE A 79 7.14 -23.08 14.36
N GLY A 80 8.28 -23.01 13.66
CA GLY A 80 8.42 -22.26 12.40
C GLY A 80 8.86 -20.80 12.52
N PHE A 81 9.28 -20.36 13.72
CA PHE A 81 9.82 -19.02 13.91
C PHE A 81 11.31 -18.96 13.58
N GLN A 82 11.66 -18.17 12.56
CA GLN A 82 13.03 -17.71 12.30
C GLN A 82 12.99 -16.24 11.91
N ALA A 83 13.86 -15.44 12.53
CA ALA A 83 14.06 -14.06 12.09
C ALA A 83 15.01 -14.09 10.89
N PRO A 84 14.66 -13.49 9.74
CA PRO A 84 15.60 -13.36 8.64
C PRO A 84 16.77 -12.50 9.11
N LEU A 85 17.98 -13.04 8.98
CA LEU A 85 19.22 -12.36 9.37
C LEU A 85 20.24 -12.52 8.24
N ASN A 86 20.79 -11.40 7.79
CA ASN A 86 21.96 -11.38 6.93
C ASN A 86 23.19 -10.87 7.70
N PRO A 87 23.85 -11.72 8.53
CA PRO A 87 25.05 -11.33 9.26
C PRO A 87 26.22 -10.99 8.31
N GLU A 88 26.19 -11.52 7.09
CA GLU A 88 27.19 -11.27 6.04
C GLU A 88 26.95 -9.96 5.28
N ASN A 89 25.91 -9.19 5.61
CA ASN A 89 25.68 -7.89 4.98
C ASN A 89 26.90 -6.98 5.25
N ALA A 90 27.58 -6.56 4.19
CA ALA A 90 28.80 -5.76 4.31
C ALA A 90 28.60 -4.44 5.05
N PHE A 91 27.40 -3.83 5.01
CA PHE A 91 27.09 -2.63 5.80
C PHE A 91 27.07 -2.94 7.30
N VAL A 92 26.48 -4.09 7.66
CA VAL A 92 26.46 -4.60 9.05
C VAL A 92 27.87 -4.93 9.50
N ARG A 93 28.60 -5.73 8.73
CA ARG A 93 29.99 -6.11 9.07
C ARG A 93 30.90 -4.89 9.14
N ARG A 94 30.73 -3.89 8.28
CA ARG A 94 31.46 -2.61 8.34
C ARG A 94 31.18 -1.83 9.62
N GLY A 95 29.91 -1.71 10.03
CA GLY A 95 29.55 -1.04 11.27
C GLY A 95 30.10 -1.75 12.50
N GLN A 96 30.07 -3.09 12.50
CA GLN A 96 30.64 -3.91 13.57
C GLN A 96 32.17 -3.83 13.60
N ALA A 97 32.84 -3.86 12.44
CA ALA A 97 34.29 -3.71 12.35
C ALA A 97 34.77 -2.34 12.87
N LEU A 98 34.05 -1.27 12.53
CA LEU A 98 34.33 0.06 13.07
C LEU A 98 34.10 0.16 14.58
N SER A 99 33.05 -0.49 15.09
CA SER A 99 32.76 -0.53 16.53
C SER A 99 33.83 -1.33 17.29
N ALA A 100 34.22 -2.51 16.79
CA ALA A 100 35.30 -3.31 17.36
C ALA A 100 36.65 -2.57 17.33
N LEU A 101 36.91 -1.79 16.27
CA LEU A 101 38.09 -0.94 16.19
C LEU A 101 38.06 0.15 17.28
N PHE A 102 36.90 0.74 17.57
CA PHE A 102 36.76 1.69 18.68
C PHE A 102 36.97 1.05 20.05
N ASP A 103 36.45 -0.14 20.28
CA ASP A 103 36.69 -0.88 21.52
C ASP A 103 38.18 -1.19 21.71
N GLY A 104 38.86 -1.59 20.63
CA GLY A 104 40.30 -1.79 20.63
C GLY A 104 41.09 -0.51 20.94
N LEU A 105 40.74 0.61 20.30
CA LEU A 105 41.36 1.91 20.59
C LEU A 105 41.13 2.36 22.04
N ALA A 106 39.92 2.15 22.58
CA ALA A 106 39.60 2.44 23.97
C ALA A 106 40.46 1.61 24.94
N TRP A 107 40.61 0.31 24.65
CA TRP A 107 41.43 -0.60 25.44
C TRP A 107 42.92 -0.20 25.42
N ILE A 108 43.46 0.15 24.25
CA ILE A 108 44.86 0.60 24.10
C ILE A 108 45.10 1.91 24.86
N ALA A 109 44.19 2.88 24.74
CA ALA A 109 44.28 4.15 25.46
C ALA A 109 44.28 3.93 26.98
N ALA A 110 43.42 3.02 27.48
CA ALA A 110 43.37 2.65 28.89
C ALA A 110 44.65 1.95 29.36
N LYS A 111 45.19 1.03 28.56
CA LYS A 111 46.42 0.26 28.85
C LYS A 111 47.67 1.15 28.88
N ASN A 112 47.77 2.12 27.98
CA ASN A 112 48.95 2.98 27.83
C ASN A 112 48.88 4.25 28.68
N GLY A 113 47.73 4.54 29.31
CA GLY A 113 47.53 5.74 30.13
C GLY A 113 47.65 7.06 29.34
N GLN A 114 47.51 7.02 28.03
CA GLN A 114 47.61 8.17 27.13
C GLN A 114 46.25 8.43 26.45
N GLN A 115 45.86 9.71 26.35
CA GLN A 115 44.74 10.09 25.49
C GLN A 115 45.19 9.99 24.03
N GLU A 116 44.65 9.00 23.32
CA GLU A 116 44.81 8.89 21.86
C GLU A 116 44.12 10.07 21.17
N ASN A 117 44.75 10.61 20.11
CA ASN A 117 44.07 11.56 19.24
C ASN A 117 43.01 10.81 18.44
N LEU A 118 41.76 10.83 18.91
CA LEU A 118 40.67 10.06 18.32
C LEU A 118 40.38 10.46 16.86
N ALA A 119 40.72 11.68 16.44
CA ALA A 119 40.55 12.11 15.05
C ALA A 119 41.64 11.52 14.12
N GLN A 120 42.82 11.20 14.67
CA GLN A 120 43.97 10.64 13.96
C GLN A 120 44.75 9.70 14.90
N PRO A 121 44.24 8.47 15.13
CA PRO A 121 44.89 7.53 16.03
C PRO A 121 46.28 7.13 15.51
N ALA A 122 47.20 6.79 16.41
CA ALA A 122 48.53 6.35 16.00
C ALA A 122 48.46 5.07 15.13
N PRO A 123 49.28 4.92 14.07
CA PRO A 123 49.24 3.74 13.20
C PRO A 123 49.43 2.40 13.95
N PHE A 124 50.28 2.39 14.98
CA PHE A 124 50.46 1.24 15.87
C PHE A 124 49.16 0.90 16.64
N ALA A 125 48.46 1.90 17.16
CA ALA A 125 47.22 1.70 17.90
C ALA A 125 46.11 1.15 16.98
N LEU A 126 46.02 1.64 15.74
CA LEU A 126 45.12 1.09 14.72
C LEU A 126 45.46 -0.35 14.35
N ALA A 127 46.74 -0.70 14.28
CA ALA A 127 47.15 -2.08 13.99
C ALA A 127 46.82 -3.04 15.13
N GLU A 128 47.04 -2.65 16.39
CA GLU A 128 46.69 -3.49 17.55
C GLU A 128 45.16 -3.58 17.75
N ALA A 129 44.43 -2.47 17.56
CA ALA A 129 42.96 -2.49 17.56
C ALA A 129 42.39 -3.31 16.40
N GLY A 130 43.07 -3.29 15.25
CA GLY A 130 42.72 -4.11 14.09
C GLY A 130 42.75 -5.61 14.37
N LYS A 131 43.74 -6.08 15.16
CA LYS A 131 43.82 -7.49 15.59
C LYS A 131 42.63 -7.90 16.46
N ILE A 132 42.17 -7.01 17.34
CA ILE A 132 40.98 -7.26 18.17
C ILE A 132 39.74 -7.43 17.29
N ALA A 133 39.59 -6.59 16.25
CA ALA A 133 38.50 -6.74 15.29
C ALA A 133 38.62 -8.05 14.48
N GLU A 134 39.82 -8.48 14.10
CA GLU A 134 40.07 -9.77 13.43
C GLU A 134 39.75 -10.97 14.32
N GLU A 135 40.06 -10.91 15.62
CA GLU A 135 39.70 -11.95 16.58
C GLU A 135 38.19 -12.07 16.75
N ALA A 136 37.47 -10.94 16.76
CA ALA A 136 36.02 -10.90 16.94
C ALA A 136 35.22 -11.26 15.67
N LEU A 137 35.67 -10.79 14.50
CA LEU A 137 34.92 -10.86 13.24
C LEU A 137 35.55 -11.81 12.21
N GLY A 138 36.69 -12.42 12.53
CA GLY A 138 37.42 -13.33 11.67
C GLY A 138 38.65 -12.68 11.01
N PRO A 139 39.67 -13.48 10.69
CA PRO A 139 40.98 -12.99 10.23
C PRO A 139 40.96 -12.33 8.85
N ASN A 140 39.88 -12.46 8.08
CA ASN A 140 39.73 -11.90 6.74
C ASN A 140 38.80 -10.68 6.67
N VAL A 141 38.32 -10.16 7.82
CA VAL A 141 37.29 -9.09 7.87
C VAL A 141 37.64 -7.88 7.00
N TRP A 142 38.91 -7.48 6.95
CA TRP A 142 39.32 -6.33 6.12
C TRP A 142 39.17 -6.61 4.63
N ARG A 143 39.68 -7.77 4.16
CA ARG A 143 39.58 -8.17 2.76
C ARG A 143 38.13 -8.35 2.33
N GLU A 144 37.31 -8.92 3.21
CA GLU A 144 35.86 -9.06 3.00
C GLU A 144 35.20 -7.68 2.80
N LEU A 145 35.60 -6.68 3.59
CA LEU A 145 35.12 -5.31 3.43
C LEU A 145 35.79 -4.54 2.27
N GLY A 146 36.71 -5.17 1.54
CA GLY A 146 37.42 -4.56 0.40
C GLY A 146 38.62 -3.69 0.79
N PHE A 147 39.23 -3.93 1.95
CA PHE A 147 40.39 -3.20 2.46
C PHE A 147 41.57 -4.13 2.74
N GLU A 148 42.80 -3.64 2.58
CA GLU A 148 44.02 -4.40 2.89
C GLU A 148 44.25 -4.53 4.41
N GLY A 149 43.65 -3.66 5.23
CA GLY A 149 43.73 -3.72 6.68
C GLY A 149 43.03 -2.58 7.41
N ALA A 150 43.09 -2.61 8.75
CA ALA A 150 42.43 -1.65 9.64
C ALA A 150 42.78 -0.17 9.37
N TYR A 151 44.02 0.11 8.92
CA TYR A 151 44.47 1.47 8.64
C TYR A 151 43.75 2.09 7.44
N GLU A 152 43.66 1.35 6.33
CA GLU A 152 42.96 1.80 5.12
C GLU A 152 41.46 1.94 5.38
N PHE A 153 40.89 0.96 6.09
CA PHE A 153 39.51 0.99 6.55
C PHE A 153 39.20 2.26 7.35
N TRP A 154 40.07 2.61 8.32
CA TRP A 154 39.93 3.83 9.13
C TRP A 154 39.97 5.10 8.29
N ILE A 155 40.90 5.20 7.34
CA ILE A 155 40.99 6.37 6.45
C ILE A 155 39.70 6.52 5.65
N ALA A 156 39.17 5.43 5.11
CA ALA A 156 37.93 5.44 4.34
C ALA A 156 36.72 5.85 5.20
N ALA A 157 36.63 5.35 6.44
CA ALA A 157 35.60 5.74 7.40
C ALA A 157 35.68 7.23 7.74
N ASN A 158 36.89 7.74 8.02
CA ASN A 158 37.10 9.12 8.42
C ASN A 158 36.88 10.11 7.25
N LYS A 159 37.01 9.67 5.99
CA LYS A 159 36.74 10.49 4.80
C LYS A 159 35.26 10.86 4.65
N VAL A 160 34.36 9.97 5.07
CA VAL A 160 32.89 10.19 5.02
C VAL A 160 32.34 10.74 6.33
N ARG A 161 33.22 11.14 7.24
CA ARG A 161 32.86 11.69 8.53
C ARG A 161 32.11 13.00 8.37
N LEU A 162 31.05 13.16 9.16
CA LEU A 162 30.26 14.37 9.19
C LEU A 162 31.02 15.51 9.86
N SER A 163 30.90 16.71 9.29
CA SER A 163 31.43 17.94 9.88
C SER A 163 30.80 18.20 11.23
N GLY A 164 31.61 18.51 12.24
CA GLY A 164 31.15 18.77 13.60
C GLY A 164 32.27 19.23 14.51
N PRO A 165 31.96 19.56 15.77
CA PRO A 165 32.98 19.88 16.77
C PRO A 165 33.95 18.70 16.94
N SER A 166 35.21 19.00 17.27
CA SER A 166 36.22 17.97 17.54
C SER A 166 35.76 17.08 18.70
N PRO A 167 35.59 15.77 18.47
CA PRO A 167 35.07 14.86 19.48
C PRO A 167 36.13 14.65 20.55
N GLN A 168 35.71 14.78 21.80
CA GLN A 168 36.54 14.55 22.97
C GLN A 168 36.49 13.08 23.40
N TYR A 169 35.39 12.39 23.07
CA TYR A 169 35.14 11.00 23.43
C TYR A 169 34.85 10.14 22.19
N LEU A 170 35.16 8.85 22.27
CA LEU A 170 34.86 7.88 21.21
C LEU A 170 33.35 7.80 20.91
N SER A 171 32.50 7.97 21.93
CA SER A 171 31.05 8.05 21.75
C SER A 171 30.62 9.21 20.84
N GLN A 172 31.25 10.39 21.01
CA GLN A 172 31.00 11.57 20.16
C GLN A 172 31.56 11.36 18.75
N LEU A 173 32.74 10.74 18.64
CA LEU A 173 33.33 10.44 17.33
C LEU A 173 32.47 9.46 16.53
N ARG A 174 31.95 8.42 17.19
CA ARG A 174 31.03 7.45 16.61
C ARG A 174 29.81 8.11 15.97
N GLU A 175 29.18 9.08 16.66
CA GLU A 175 28.02 9.82 16.14
C GLU A 175 28.33 10.58 14.84
N THR A 176 29.59 10.97 14.63
CA THR A 176 30.03 11.65 13.40
C THR A 176 30.35 10.71 12.25
N LEU A 177 30.42 9.39 12.45
CA LEU A 177 30.73 8.41 11.41
C LEU A 177 29.46 7.70 10.91
N PRO A 178 29.01 7.94 9.66
CA PRO A 178 27.80 7.33 9.13
C PRO A 178 27.83 5.80 9.03
N TRP A 179 29.01 5.18 9.11
CA TRP A 179 29.17 3.73 9.03
C TRP A 179 28.77 2.99 10.30
N ALA A 180 28.73 3.66 11.44
CA ALA A 180 28.31 3.08 12.71
C ALA A 180 26.86 3.47 13.04
N PRO A 181 26.00 2.52 13.45
CA PRO A 181 24.68 2.85 13.95
C PRO A 181 24.78 3.65 15.26
N THR A 182 23.87 4.60 15.44
CA THR A 182 23.83 5.40 16.68
C THR A 182 22.87 4.75 17.69
N LEU A 183 21.74 4.26 17.19
CA LEU A 183 20.69 3.56 17.94
C LEU A 183 20.73 2.05 17.66
N LEU A 184 20.19 1.26 18.60
CA LEU A 184 20.11 -0.20 18.53
C LEU A 184 19.33 -0.72 17.31
N PHE A 185 18.39 0.08 16.80
CA PHE A 185 17.49 -0.28 15.69
C PHE A 185 17.70 0.59 14.44
N ASP A 186 18.83 1.31 14.34
CA ASP A 186 19.15 2.09 13.14
C ASP A 186 19.40 1.14 11.96
N THR A 187 18.82 1.45 10.81
CA THR A 187 19.12 0.72 9.57
C THR A 187 20.38 1.31 8.94
N ILE A 188 21.38 0.47 8.69
CA ILE A 188 22.67 0.88 8.10
C ILE A 188 22.80 0.53 6.62
N ASN A 189 21.88 -0.28 6.08
CA ASN A 189 21.89 -0.69 4.68
C ASN A 189 20.99 0.20 3.78
N LEU A 190 20.23 1.13 4.36
CA LEU A 190 19.50 2.16 3.62
C LEU A 190 20.22 3.50 3.70
N PRO A 191 20.13 4.35 2.65
CA PRO A 191 20.57 5.73 2.77
C PRO A 191 19.83 6.43 3.90
N SER A 192 20.58 7.19 4.70
CA SER A 192 20.02 8.03 5.75
C SER A 192 19.82 9.46 5.25
N LEU A 193 18.78 10.11 5.78
CA LEU A 193 18.38 11.47 5.49
C LEU A 193 18.34 12.29 6.79
N GLU A 194 19.04 13.42 6.82
CA GLU A 194 18.95 14.38 7.91
C GLU A 194 17.67 15.23 7.79
N ILE A 195 16.84 15.25 8.83
CA ILE A 195 15.64 16.07 8.87
C ILE A 195 15.93 17.34 9.65
N CYS A 196 15.79 18.50 8.99
CA CYS A 196 15.99 19.83 9.55
C CYS A 196 14.66 20.59 9.62
N GLY A 197 14.61 21.63 10.45
CA GLY A 197 13.49 22.55 10.52
C GLY A 197 13.47 23.31 11.85
N PRO A 198 12.64 24.36 11.97
CA PRO A 198 12.42 25.04 13.25
C PRO A 198 11.89 24.02 14.27
N ASP A 199 12.44 23.98 15.49
CA ASP A 199 11.99 23.13 16.60
C ASP A 199 11.92 21.61 16.31
N VAL A 200 12.65 21.14 15.30
CA VAL A 200 12.82 19.71 15.04
C VAL A 200 13.73 19.15 16.14
N THR A 201 13.12 18.38 17.05
CA THR A 201 13.79 17.81 18.23
C THR A 201 14.05 16.30 18.08
N GLY A 202 13.28 15.61 17.23
CA GLY A 202 13.45 14.20 16.89
C GLY A 202 13.85 13.98 15.43
N GLY A 203 14.61 12.91 15.15
CA GLY A 203 14.92 12.49 13.78
C GLY A 203 16.09 13.21 13.11
N LYS A 204 17.20 13.46 13.84
CA LYS A 204 18.44 13.99 13.24
C LYS A 204 18.89 13.19 12.01
N ARG A 205 18.56 11.89 11.94
CA ARG A 205 18.77 11.03 10.79
C ARG A 205 17.67 9.97 10.73
N GLU A 206 17.08 9.76 9.56
CA GLU A 206 16.03 8.75 9.33
C GLU A 206 16.29 7.98 8.03
N ASP A 207 15.83 6.73 7.98
CA ASP A 207 15.87 5.91 6.77
C ASP A 207 15.11 6.59 5.63
N ILE A 208 15.74 6.71 4.46
CA ILE A 208 15.18 7.47 3.33
C ILE A 208 13.84 6.89 2.84
N SER A 209 13.67 5.57 2.91
CA SER A 209 12.43 4.88 2.53
C SER A 209 11.25 5.22 3.43
N LEU A 210 11.53 5.62 4.67
CA LEU A 210 10.55 5.99 5.69
C LEU A 210 10.27 7.50 5.65
N ALA A 211 11.30 8.31 5.41
CA ALA A 211 11.19 9.76 5.35
C ALA A 211 10.49 10.26 4.07
N PHE A 212 10.70 9.61 2.92
CA PHE A 212 10.14 10.11 1.66
C PHE A 212 8.61 10.19 1.64
N PRO A 213 7.86 9.14 2.06
CA PRO A 213 6.41 9.24 2.18
C PRO A 213 5.94 10.31 3.17
N THR A 214 6.68 10.54 4.27
CA THR A 214 6.29 11.50 5.31
C THR A 214 6.52 12.95 4.90
N ILE A 215 7.44 13.20 3.95
CA ILE A 215 7.80 14.54 3.45
C ILE A 215 7.28 14.82 2.03
N ALA A 216 6.36 13.98 1.54
CA ALA A 216 5.61 14.27 0.32
C ALA A 216 4.96 15.67 0.45
N PRO A 217 5.05 16.53 -0.59
CA PRO A 217 4.41 17.84 -0.55
C PRO A 217 2.92 17.73 -0.17
N GLY A 218 2.48 18.54 0.79
CA GLY A 218 1.11 18.53 1.34
C GLY A 218 0.84 17.51 2.43
N ASN A 219 1.77 16.59 2.72
CA ASN A 219 1.60 15.61 3.79
C ASN A 219 1.96 16.20 5.16
N ALA A 220 0.97 16.35 6.04
CA ALA A 220 1.17 16.82 7.41
C ALA A 220 1.71 15.69 8.30
N THR A 221 2.77 15.94 9.06
CA THR A 221 3.43 14.91 9.88
C THR A 221 3.83 15.42 11.26
N ARG A 222 3.57 14.60 12.29
CA ARG A 222 4.02 14.78 13.68
C ARG A 222 5.25 13.94 14.02
N ARG A 223 5.87 13.31 13.02
CA ARG A 223 6.94 12.35 13.23
C ARG A 223 8.18 12.94 13.90
N TYR A 224 8.44 14.22 13.66
CA TYR A 224 9.69 14.90 14.05
C TYR A 224 9.53 15.83 15.26
N SER A 225 8.32 15.89 15.84
CA SER A 225 8.05 16.61 17.10
C SER A 225 6.78 16.09 17.77
N ALA A 226 6.80 15.96 19.09
CA ALA A 226 5.62 15.56 19.86
C ALA A 226 4.49 16.62 19.78
N THR A 227 4.86 17.89 19.63
CA THR A 227 3.93 19.04 19.69
C THR A 227 3.76 19.73 18.35
N ALA A 228 4.80 19.84 17.52
CA ALA A 228 4.71 20.53 16.24
C ALA A 228 4.26 19.60 15.10
N VAL A 229 3.55 20.17 14.13
CA VAL A 229 3.19 19.51 12.86
C VAL A 229 4.02 20.13 11.75
N TYR A 230 4.73 19.30 11.00
CA TYR A 230 5.59 19.70 9.88
C TYR A 230 5.05 19.19 8.55
N TRP A 231 5.53 19.80 7.47
CA TRP A 231 5.29 19.33 6.11
C TRP A 231 6.26 19.95 5.10
N ARG A 232 6.11 19.57 3.83
CA ARG A 232 6.60 20.33 2.68
C ARG A 232 5.43 21.02 1.99
N THR A 233 5.55 22.32 1.75
CA THR A 233 4.49 23.12 1.12
C THR A 233 4.23 22.63 -0.32
N PRO A 234 3.02 22.19 -0.66
CA PRO A 234 2.69 21.80 -2.03
C PRO A 234 2.59 23.04 -2.94
N VAL A 235 3.02 22.89 -4.19
CA VAL A 235 2.97 23.94 -5.22
C VAL A 235 2.32 23.39 -6.48
N GLN A 236 1.39 24.16 -7.07
CA GLN A 236 0.73 23.75 -8.31
C GLN A 236 1.68 23.83 -9.52
N GLY A 237 1.77 22.75 -10.30
CA GLY A 237 2.56 22.69 -11.52
C GLY A 237 4.04 22.37 -11.28
N ASN A 238 4.93 22.99 -12.05
CA ASN A 238 6.37 22.69 -12.01
C ASN A 238 7.06 23.46 -10.87
N ALA A 239 7.56 22.75 -9.86
CA ALA A 239 8.29 23.36 -8.76
C ALA A 239 9.33 22.41 -8.15
N PRO A 240 10.46 22.92 -7.63
CA PRO A 240 11.40 22.11 -6.86
C PRO A 240 10.73 21.48 -5.64
N TRP A 241 11.16 20.28 -5.27
CA TRP A 241 10.64 19.61 -4.06
C TRP A 241 11.28 20.18 -2.79
N PHE A 242 12.57 20.45 -2.82
CA PHE A 242 13.36 20.93 -1.68
C PHE A 242 13.72 22.42 -1.82
N ILE A 243 14.24 23.02 -0.74
CA ILE A 243 14.85 24.34 -0.80
C ILE A 243 16.22 24.27 -1.48
N ASP A 244 16.73 25.41 -1.94
CA ASP A 244 17.97 25.47 -2.75
C ASP A 244 19.19 24.96 -1.98
N GLU A 245 19.27 25.18 -0.67
CA GLU A 245 20.37 24.68 0.19
C GLU A 245 20.43 23.15 0.21
N ASP A 246 19.28 22.49 0.33
CA ASP A 246 19.20 21.02 0.37
C ASP A 246 19.62 20.40 -0.98
N TYR A 247 19.29 21.06 -2.10
CA TYR A 247 19.77 20.65 -3.43
C TYR A 247 21.29 20.79 -3.60
N GLY A 248 21.91 21.74 -2.89
CA GLY A 248 23.36 21.92 -2.89
C GLY A 248 24.10 20.80 -2.15
N ALA A 249 23.47 20.19 -1.14
CA ALA A 249 24.00 19.07 -0.37
C ALA A 249 23.63 17.68 -0.93
N ALA A 250 22.67 17.62 -1.88
CA ALA A 250 22.20 16.38 -2.47
C ALA A 250 23.26 15.72 -3.39
N GLU A 251 23.29 14.39 -3.35
CA GLU A 251 24.10 13.57 -4.24
C GLU A 251 23.43 13.46 -5.63
N ARG A 252 24.26 13.37 -6.66
CA ARG A 252 23.84 13.09 -8.04
C ARG A 252 24.26 11.67 -8.39
N ILE A 253 23.29 10.79 -8.64
CA ILE A 253 23.54 9.38 -8.91
C ILE A 253 23.16 9.11 -10.37
N PRO A 254 24.10 8.69 -11.23
CA PRO A 254 23.79 8.30 -12.60
C PRO A 254 22.81 7.11 -12.64
N LEU A 255 21.77 7.21 -13.45
CA LEU A 255 20.85 6.09 -13.71
C LEU A 255 21.15 5.44 -15.06
N THR A 256 21.16 6.24 -16.12
CA THR A 256 21.44 5.83 -17.51
C THR A 256 22.37 6.84 -18.15
N ALA A 257 22.93 6.49 -19.32
CA ALA A 257 23.73 7.42 -20.11
C ALA A 257 22.85 8.41 -20.90
N ASP A 258 21.65 7.98 -21.30
CA ASP A 258 20.74 8.75 -22.15
C ASP A 258 19.37 9.00 -21.48
N SER A 259 18.80 10.17 -21.76
CA SER A 259 17.51 10.61 -21.23
C SER A 259 16.36 9.81 -21.85
N GLY A 260 16.45 9.45 -23.13
CA GLY A 260 15.47 8.61 -23.82
C GLY A 260 15.44 7.18 -23.25
N GLU A 261 16.61 6.60 -23.00
CA GLU A 261 16.74 5.30 -22.32
C GLU A 261 16.08 5.33 -20.92
N LEU A 262 16.30 6.41 -20.15
CA LEU A 262 15.66 6.56 -18.83
C LEU A 262 14.14 6.68 -18.94
N LEU A 263 13.64 7.45 -19.92
CA LEU A 263 12.21 7.61 -20.16
C LEU A 263 11.54 6.29 -20.56
N GLN A 264 12.23 5.39 -21.28
CA GLN A 264 11.72 4.05 -21.58
C GLN A 264 11.56 3.16 -20.34
N GLN A 265 12.33 3.43 -19.27
CA GLN A 265 12.17 2.76 -17.97
C GLN A 265 11.01 3.30 -17.14
N LEU A 266 10.36 4.39 -17.57
CA LEU A 266 9.23 5.00 -16.88
C LEU A 266 7.90 4.75 -17.62
N PRO A 267 6.75 4.75 -16.88
CA PRO A 267 5.43 4.62 -17.48
C PRO A 267 5.16 5.65 -18.58
N THR A 268 4.48 5.22 -19.64
CA THR A 268 4.21 6.04 -20.85
C THR A 268 3.47 7.35 -20.57
N ASP A 269 2.57 7.36 -19.59
CA ASP A 269 1.78 8.52 -19.16
C ASP A 269 2.61 9.59 -18.44
N ALA A 270 3.81 9.24 -17.96
CA ALA A 270 4.75 10.19 -17.38
C ALA A 270 5.73 10.78 -18.43
N ARG A 271 5.92 10.14 -19.60
CA ARG A 271 7.02 10.50 -20.52
C ARG A 271 6.91 11.91 -21.09
N ASP A 272 5.72 12.33 -21.50
CA ASP A 272 5.49 13.68 -22.05
C ASP A 272 5.75 14.77 -20.99
N LEU A 273 5.29 14.53 -19.76
CA LEU A 273 5.52 15.42 -18.61
C LEU A 273 7.00 15.56 -18.27
N LEU A 274 7.77 14.49 -18.51
CA LEU A 274 9.18 14.38 -18.18
C LEU A 274 10.11 14.62 -19.38
N ALA A 275 9.62 15.21 -20.47
CA ALA A 275 10.45 15.54 -21.63
C ALA A 275 11.67 16.38 -21.23
N GLY A 276 12.87 15.98 -21.69
CA GLY A 276 14.13 16.64 -21.33
C GLY A 276 14.65 16.33 -19.92
N LEU A 277 14.28 15.16 -19.38
CA LEU A 277 14.70 14.63 -18.08
C LEU A 277 16.23 14.63 -17.91
N HIS A 278 16.70 15.03 -16.72
CA HIS A 278 18.10 14.80 -16.34
C HIS A 278 18.39 13.30 -16.20
N THR A 279 19.58 12.86 -16.61
CA THR A 279 20.01 11.44 -16.52
C THR A 279 20.49 11.03 -15.13
N GLU A 280 20.65 11.98 -14.23
CA GLU A 280 21.06 11.77 -12.84
C GLU A 280 19.89 11.90 -11.88
N LEU A 281 19.81 10.95 -10.95
CA LEU A 281 18.92 10.96 -9.80
C LEU A 281 19.42 11.95 -8.75
N CYS A 282 18.53 12.80 -8.24
CA CYS A 282 18.79 13.64 -7.09
C CYS A 282 18.52 12.87 -5.80
N ARG A 283 19.57 12.47 -5.08
CA ARG A 283 19.44 11.84 -3.76
C ARG A 283 19.71 12.89 -2.67
N PRO A 284 18.69 13.34 -1.91
CA PRO A 284 18.90 14.25 -0.80
C PRO A 284 19.65 13.55 0.35
N THR A 285 20.53 14.30 0.99
CA THR A 285 21.24 13.92 2.23
C THR A 285 20.68 14.64 3.45
N ARG A 286 20.04 15.79 3.22
CA ARG A 286 19.31 16.59 4.19
C ARG A 286 18.03 17.14 3.56
N ILE A 287 16.98 17.29 4.36
CA ILE A 287 15.74 17.97 3.98
C ILE A 287 15.26 18.88 5.11
N THR A 288 14.94 20.12 4.76
CA THR A 288 14.40 21.12 5.68
C THR A 288 12.88 21.17 5.58
N LEU A 289 12.17 20.97 6.68
CA LEU A 289 10.70 21.02 6.77
C LEU A 289 10.21 22.39 7.22
N SER A 290 8.95 22.69 6.86
CA SER A 290 8.24 23.88 7.32
C SER A 290 7.23 23.50 8.40
N LYS A 291 7.08 24.36 9.41
CA LYS A 291 6.06 24.18 10.45
C LYS A 291 4.69 24.62 9.91
N MET A 292 3.68 23.78 10.11
CA MET A 292 2.27 24.11 9.81
C MET A 292 1.53 24.68 11.01
N GLY A 293 1.95 24.29 12.22
CA GLY A 293 1.25 24.58 13.46
C GLY A 293 1.65 23.61 14.56
N TRP A 294 0.83 23.52 15.60
CA TRP A 294 1.10 22.68 16.76
C TRP A 294 -0.16 22.05 17.34
N MET A 295 0.03 20.97 18.09
CA MET A 295 -0.98 20.20 18.79
C MET A 295 -0.75 20.29 20.30
N ALA A 296 -1.80 20.58 21.06
CA ALA A 296 -1.84 20.38 22.52
C ALA A 296 -2.90 19.33 22.85
N GLY A 297 -2.44 18.09 23.11
CA GLY A 297 -3.35 16.95 23.23
C GLY A 297 -4.06 16.69 21.89
N ALA A 298 -5.39 16.77 21.90
CA ALA A 298 -6.24 16.63 20.72
C ALA A 298 -6.54 17.98 20.02
N HIS A 299 -6.15 19.10 20.62
CA HIS A 299 -6.42 20.43 20.07
C HIS A 299 -5.38 20.81 19.01
N TRP A 300 -5.85 21.32 17.86
CA TRP A 300 -5.04 21.77 16.73
C TRP A 300 -5.00 23.31 16.67
N THR A 301 -3.80 23.87 16.53
CA THR A 301 -3.57 25.29 16.26
C THR A 301 -2.74 25.42 14.99
N GLY A 302 -3.35 25.86 13.89
CA GLY A 302 -2.65 26.12 12.64
C GLY A 302 -1.96 27.49 12.62
N GLU A 303 -0.84 27.59 11.93
CA GLU A 303 -0.05 28.81 11.71
C GLU A 303 -0.07 29.27 10.24
N ILE A 304 -0.63 28.44 9.35
CA ILE A 304 -0.67 28.69 7.91
C ILE A 304 -2.10 28.69 7.37
N THR A 305 -2.32 29.43 6.29
CA THR A 305 -3.60 29.55 5.60
C THR A 305 -3.40 29.43 4.09
N LEU A 306 -4.48 29.12 3.36
CA LEU A 306 -4.49 29.13 1.91
C LEU A 306 -5.26 30.36 1.40
N LYS A 307 -4.56 31.26 0.72
CA LYS A 307 -5.14 32.45 0.08
C LYS A 307 -4.82 32.46 -1.40
N GLN A 308 -5.86 32.56 -2.24
CA GLN A 308 -5.72 32.65 -3.70
C GLN A 308 -4.83 31.53 -4.30
N GLY A 309 -4.98 30.30 -3.80
CA GLY A 309 -4.20 29.14 -4.25
C GLY A 309 -2.74 29.12 -3.78
N ARG A 310 -2.34 30.02 -2.89
CA ARG A 310 -1.01 30.06 -2.28
C ARG A 310 -1.07 29.87 -0.79
N ILE A 311 -0.12 29.11 -0.27
CA ILE A 311 -0.02 28.85 1.16
C ILE A 311 0.88 29.91 1.78
N THR A 312 0.36 30.60 2.79
CA THR A 312 1.05 31.68 3.51
C THR A 312 0.89 31.51 5.01
N GLN A 313 1.68 32.24 5.79
CA GLN A 313 1.45 32.35 7.23
C GLN A 313 0.10 33.04 7.49
N ILE A 314 -0.56 32.69 8.58
CA ILE A 314 -1.77 33.37 9.06
C ILE A 314 -1.38 34.80 9.44
N ALA A 315 -2.01 35.77 8.78
CA ALA A 315 -1.80 37.18 9.08
C ALA A 315 -2.89 37.72 10.00
N ASN A 316 -4.12 37.21 9.86
CA ASN A 316 -5.26 37.61 10.68
C ASN A 316 -6.07 36.38 11.14
N PRO A 317 -5.94 35.97 12.43
CA PRO A 317 -6.63 34.80 12.96
C PRO A 317 -8.17 34.86 12.87
N ASP A 318 -8.76 36.05 12.81
CA ASP A 318 -10.22 36.21 12.77
C ASP A 318 -10.82 35.93 11.38
N THR A 319 -10.01 36.05 10.31
CA THR A 319 -10.47 35.90 8.92
C THR A 319 -9.79 34.77 8.17
N ASP A 320 -8.61 34.35 8.60
CA ASP A 320 -7.81 33.38 7.88
C ASP A 320 -8.14 31.98 8.39
N VAL A 321 -8.68 31.15 7.50
CA VAL A 321 -8.93 29.74 7.83
C VAL A 321 -7.60 28.99 7.80
N ALA A 322 -7.29 28.33 8.91
CA ALA A 322 -6.07 27.55 9.04
C ALA A 322 -6.09 26.31 8.15
N VAL A 323 -4.93 25.88 7.67
CA VAL A 323 -4.78 24.53 7.10
C VAL A 323 -4.81 23.51 8.24
N ARG A 324 -5.50 22.38 8.05
CA ARG A 324 -5.61 21.31 9.04
C ARG A 324 -4.44 20.33 8.97
N HIS A 325 -4.12 19.77 10.13
CA HIS A 325 -3.11 18.73 10.32
C HIS A 325 -3.46 17.36 9.70
N ASP A 326 -4.66 17.18 9.15
CA ASP A 326 -5.08 15.97 8.42
C ASP A 326 -5.01 16.13 6.89
N SER A 327 -4.32 17.18 6.42
CA SER A 327 -3.91 17.35 5.01
C SER A 327 -2.94 16.24 4.59
N ARG A 328 -3.06 15.79 3.34
CA ARG A 328 -2.36 14.59 2.84
C ARG A 328 -1.60 14.88 1.56
N GLY A 329 -0.49 14.17 1.37
CA GLY A 329 0.30 14.19 0.15
C GLY A 329 0.83 12.81 -0.19
N GLU A 330 0.92 12.49 -1.48
CA GLU A 330 1.43 11.22 -2.00
C GLU A 330 2.45 11.50 -3.12
N LEU A 331 3.58 10.78 -3.11
CA LEU A 331 4.60 10.90 -4.15
C LEU A 331 4.21 10.13 -5.41
N ARG A 332 4.47 10.72 -6.56
CA ARG A 332 4.41 10.08 -7.88
C ARG A 332 5.79 9.54 -8.23
N GLY A 333 5.87 8.23 -8.41
CA GLY A 333 7.13 7.53 -8.60
C GLY A 333 6.97 6.14 -9.22
N PHE A 334 8.11 5.49 -9.45
CA PHE A 334 8.20 4.13 -9.95
C PHE A 334 9.49 3.46 -9.45
N VAL A 335 9.56 2.14 -9.54
CA VAL A 335 10.79 1.38 -9.25
C VAL A 335 11.47 1.04 -10.56
N VAL A 336 12.75 1.36 -10.69
CA VAL A 336 13.60 0.99 -11.83
C VAL A 336 14.54 -0.12 -11.38
N ILE A 337 14.54 -1.23 -12.12
CA ILE A 337 15.40 -2.40 -11.85
C ILE A 337 16.40 -2.54 -12.98
N LYS A 338 17.66 -2.82 -12.63
CA LYS A 338 18.70 -3.25 -13.56
C LYS A 338 19.32 -4.54 -13.04
N LEU A 339 19.38 -5.54 -13.92
CA LEU A 339 19.91 -6.87 -13.60
C LEU A 339 21.16 -7.16 -14.42
N THR A 340 22.13 -7.80 -13.78
CA THR A 340 23.32 -8.39 -14.40
C THR A 340 23.10 -9.90 -14.44
N GLN A 341 22.62 -10.40 -15.58
CA GLN A 341 22.10 -11.77 -15.72
C GLN A 341 23.13 -12.84 -15.35
N GLU A 342 24.42 -12.58 -15.58
CA GLU A 342 25.51 -13.52 -15.30
C GLU A 342 25.72 -13.80 -13.81
N LEU A 343 25.19 -12.94 -12.94
CA LEU A 343 25.26 -13.08 -11.48
C LEU A 343 24.00 -13.72 -10.89
N GLY A 344 22.97 -13.94 -11.70
CA GLY A 344 21.75 -14.63 -11.29
C GLY A 344 21.97 -16.13 -11.15
N ARG A 345 21.33 -16.74 -10.14
CA ARG A 345 21.30 -18.19 -9.93
C ARG A 345 19.89 -18.71 -10.09
N ASP A 346 19.66 -19.61 -11.04
CA ASP A 346 18.36 -20.25 -11.20
C ASP A 346 18.04 -21.18 -10.02
N LEU A 347 16.79 -21.11 -9.56
CA LEU A 347 16.23 -21.98 -8.54
C LEU A 347 15.46 -23.14 -9.19
N GLU A 348 15.41 -24.29 -8.50
CA GLU A 348 14.74 -25.49 -9.00
C GLU A 348 13.25 -25.26 -9.25
N ARG A 349 12.77 -25.83 -10.37
CA ARG A 349 11.47 -25.51 -10.98
C ARG A 349 10.34 -26.45 -10.58
N ASP A 350 10.65 -27.64 -10.07
CA ASP A 350 9.82 -28.85 -10.18
C ASP A 350 8.40 -28.77 -9.56
N VAL A 351 8.03 -27.68 -8.88
CA VAL A 351 6.72 -27.50 -8.23
C VAL A 351 6.21 -26.04 -8.24
N LEU A 352 6.73 -25.15 -9.10
CA LEU A 352 6.11 -23.83 -9.23
C LEU A 352 4.71 -23.96 -9.88
N PRO A 353 3.74 -23.12 -9.49
CA PRO A 353 2.43 -23.08 -10.15
C PRO A 353 2.59 -22.93 -11.67
N SER A 354 1.77 -23.65 -12.43
CA SER A 354 1.73 -23.57 -13.89
C SER A 354 1.61 -22.12 -14.37
N GLY A 355 2.31 -21.72 -15.43
CA GLY A 355 2.44 -20.31 -15.83
C GLY A 355 3.76 -19.61 -15.47
N LEU A 356 4.60 -20.17 -14.58
CA LEU A 356 5.95 -19.67 -14.33
C LEU A 356 7.02 -20.49 -15.09
N ARG A 357 7.90 -19.78 -15.82
CA ARG A 357 8.97 -20.37 -16.63
C ARG A 357 10.25 -20.63 -15.85
N SER A 358 10.70 -19.68 -15.05
CA SER A 358 11.90 -19.80 -14.22
C SER A 358 11.86 -18.81 -13.08
N VAL A 359 12.65 -19.09 -12.04
CA VAL A 359 12.93 -18.14 -10.98
C VAL A 359 14.43 -18.02 -10.82
N THR A 360 14.94 -16.81 -10.95
CA THR A 360 16.36 -16.50 -10.81
C THR A 360 16.56 -15.68 -9.55
N ALA A 361 17.41 -16.18 -8.66
CA ALA A 361 17.80 -15.51 -7.43
C ALA A 361 19.03 -14.63 -7.66
N TYR A 362 18.97 -13.41 -7.15
CA TYR A 362 20.06 -12.45 -7.11
C TYR A 362 20.39 -12.20 -5.64
N ALA A 363 21.45 -12.83 -5.15
CA ALA A 363 21.92 -12.71 -3.77
C ALA A 363 23.46 -12.64 -3.78
N GLY A 364 24.04 -11.82 -2.90
CA GLY A 364 25.49 -11.66 -2.83
C GLY A 364 26.18 -12.93 -2.32
N PHE A 365 27.40 -13.20 -2.80
CA PHE A 365 28.21 -14.34 -2.36
C PHE A 365 29.23 -13.93 -1.29
N GLY A 366 29.03 -14.45 -0.07
CA GLY A 366 29.95 -14.24 1.06
C GLY A 366 30.01 -12.80 1.57
N ALA A 367 30.93 -12.55 2.49
CA ALA A 367 31.16 -11.26 3.15
C ALA A 367 31.82 -10.20 2.26
N SER A 368 32.34 -10.61 1.09
CA SER A 368 32.87 -9.68 0.10
C SER A 368 31.75 -8.77 -0.38
N ALA A 369 32.04 -7.49 -0.64
CA ALA A 369 31.17 -6.58 -1.39
C ALA A 369 31.01 -7.04 -2.86
N SER A 370 30.75 -8.32 -3.08
CA SER A 370 30.42 -8.93 -4.35
C SER A 370 29.10 -8.35 -4.83
N ALA A 371 29.04 -8.07 -6.13
CA ALA A 371 27.84 -7.58 -6.75
C ALA A 371 26.72 -8.62 -6.60
N THR A 372 25.54 -8.21 -6.14
CA THR A 372 24.36 -9.08 -6.08
C THR A 372 23.80 -9.35 -7.48
N GLY A 373 24.15 -8.49 -8.44
CA GLY A 373 23.62 -8.51 -9.80
C GLY A 373 22.24 -7.87 -9.92
N LEU A 374 21.73 -7.21 -8.87
CA LEU A 374 20.45 -6.52 -8.89
C LEU A 374 20.60 -5.11 -8.31
N GLU A 375 20.48 -4.10 -9.17
CA GLU A 375 20.36 -2.71 -8.79
C GLU A 375 18.89 -2.27 -8.80
N MET A 376 18.45 -1.62 -7.74
CA MET A 376 17.12 -1.05 -7.61
C MET A 376 17.23 0.45 -7.35
N ALA A 377 16.51 1.24 -8.15
CA ALA A 377 16.32 2.66 -7.91
C ALA A 377 14.84 2.97 -7.69
N ARG A 378 14.52 3.57 -6.53
CA ARG A 378 13.18 4.11 -6.27
C ARG A 378 13.17 5.57 -6.66
N VAL A 379 12.43 5.91 -7.71
CA VAL A 379 12.44 7.25 -8.32
C VAL A 379 11.09 7.94 -8.20
N PHE A 380 11.11 9.25 -8.02
CA PHE A 380 9.95 10.11 -7.86
C PHE A 380 10.12 11.36 -8.71
N TRP A 381 9.04 11.81 -9.33
CA TRP A 381 9.04 12.97 -10.23
C TRP A 381 7.94 13.98 -9.94
N GLY A 382 7.09 13.71 -8.94
CA GLY A 382 6.03 14.63 -8.55
C GLY A 382 5.32 14.19 -7.29
N ALA A 383 4.26 14.91 -6.95
CA ALA A 383 3.36 14.59 -5.86
C ALA A 383 1.95 15.14 -6.09
N ASP A 384 0.97 14.48 -5.52
CA ASP A 384 -0.42 14.94 -5.45
C ASP A 384 -0.78 15.19 -3.98
N ALA A 385 -1.49 16.27 -3.69
CA ALA A 385 -1.90 16.62 -2.34
C ALA A 385 -3.38 17.02 -2.24
N GLU A 386 -3.98 16.76 -1.08
CA GLU A 386 -5.28 17.29 -0.66
C GLU A 386 -5.08 18.14 0.61
N VAL A 387 -5.14 19.46 0.44
CA VAL A 387 -5.02 20.42 1.54
C VAL A 387 -6.39 20.67 2.16
N ARG A 388 -6.53 20.40 3.46
CA ARG A 388 -7.79 20.57 4.19
C ARG A 388 -7.76 21.88 4.97
N LEU A 389 -8.88 22.59 4.97
CA LEU A 389 -9.04 23.83 5.73
C LEU A 389 -9.83 23.57 7.01
N ASP A 390 -9.53 24.32 8.06
CA ASP A 390 -10.17 24.22 9.38
C ASP A 390 -11.51 24.94 9.40
N GLU A 391 -12.37 24.51 8.49
CA GLU A 391 -13.70 25.04 8.25
C GLU A 391 -14.66 23.86 8.09
N VAL A 392 -15.74 23.88 8.86
CA VAL A 392 -16.71 22.79 8.89
C VAL A 392 -17.37 22.65 7.52
N GLY A 393 -17.29 21.45 6.94
CA GLY A 393 -17.88 21.15 5.64
C GLY A 393 -17.06 21.62 4.43
N ALA A 394 -15.87 22.23 4.63
CA ALA A 394 -15.00 22.62 3.53
C ALA A 394 -14.44 21.40 2.80
N ASP A 395 -14.51 21.41 1.46
CA ASP A 395 -13.93 20.36 0.63
C ASP A 395 -12.40 20.51 0.54
N PRO A 396 -11.63 19.40 0.52
CA PRO A 396 -10.19 19.46 0.34
C PRO A 396 -9.78 20.12 -0.98
N ILE A 397 -8.68 20.87 -0.97
CA ILE A 397 -8.17 21.61 -2.12
C ILE A 397 -7.00 20.83 -2.74
N PRO A 398 -7.13 20.39 -3.99
CA PRO A 398 -6.13 19.56 -4.63
C PRO A 398 -4.91 20.39 -5.09
N PHE A 399 -3.74 19.78 -5.01
CA PHE A 399 -2.51 20.23 -5.68
C PHE A 399 -1.89 19.08 -6.45
N THR A 400 -1.28 19.39 -7.59
CA THR A 400 -0.44 18.46 -8.35
C THR A 400 0.87 19.16 -8.69
N GLN A 401 1.98 18.62 -8.18
CA GLN A 401 3.32 19.16 -8.34
C GLN A 401 4.18 18.22 -9.19
N THR A 402 4.89 18.75 -10.18
CA THR A 402 5.95 18.05 -10.90
C THR A 402 7.31 18.60 -10.48
N PHE A 403 8.24 17.72 -10.17
CA PHE A 403 9.54 18.08 -9.62
C PHE A 403 10.50 18.52 -10.73
N VAL A 404 11.06 19.72 -10.54
CA VAL A 404 12.03 20.30 -11.45
C VAL A 404 13.29 20.73 -10.72
N SER A 405 14.40 20.80 -11.45
CA SER A 405 15.64 21.36 -10.96
C SER A 405 15.47 22.86 -10.65
N PRO A 406 15.90 23.36 -9.48
CA PRO A 406 15.81 24.80 -9.18
C PRO A 406 16.62 25.65 -10.16
N ARG A 407 17.72 25.11 -10.69
CA ARG A 407 18.63 25.81 -11.63
C ARG A 407 18.15 25.78 -13.07
N THR A 408 17.84 24.58 -13.58
CA THR A 408 17.54 24.41 -15.03
C THR A 408 16.05 24.45 -15.34
N LYS A 409 15.18 24.35 -14.33
CA LYS A 409 13.71 24.19 -14.46
C LYS A 409 13.25 22.98 -15.28
N ARG A 410 14.17 22.10 -15.69
CA ARG A 410 13.87 20.82 -16.34
C ARG A 410 13.42 19.77 -15.32
N PRO A 411 12.59 18.79 -15.73
CA PRO A 411 12.21 17.65 -14.90
C PRO A 411 13.42 16.95 -14.31
N LEU A 412 13.36 16.64 -13.02
CA LEU A 412 14.46 16.00 -12.28
C LEU A 412 13.88 14.90 -11.40
N LEU A 413 14.42 13.68 -11.51
CA LEU A 413 14.05 12.59 -10.62
C LEU A 413 14.69 12.76 -9.24
N HIS A 414 13.95 12.38 -8.22
CA HIS A 414 14.39 12.30 -6.83
C HIS A 414 14.24 10.87 -6.33
N GLY A 415 15.13 10.41 -5.47
CA GLY A 415 15.11 8.99 -5.13
C GLY A 415 16.35 8.52 -4.39
N TYR A 416 16.47 7.21 -4.36
CA TYR A 416 17.71 6.53 -4.02
C TYR A 416 17.91 5.32 -4.91
N LYS A 417 19.18 4.90 -5.04
CA LYS A 417 19.60 3.71 -5.75
C LYS A 417 20.44 2.86 -4.80
N VAL A 418 20.19 1.56 -4.78
CA VAL A 418 20.95 0.56 -4.02
C VAL A 418 21.17 -0.69 -4.85
N GLU A 419 22.24 -1.42 -4.54
CA GLU A 419 22.42 -2.79 -4.97
C GLU A 419 21.86 -3.71 -3.89
N THR A 420 20.94 -4.60 -4.24
CA THR A 420 20.12 -5.36 -3.27
C THR A 420 19.89 -6.81 -3.71
N GLU A 421 19.24 -7.59 -2.86
CA GLU A 421 18.92 -8.99 -3.13
C GLU A 421 17.45 -9.12 -3.57
N GLY A 422 17.17 -10.11 -4.42
CA GLY A 422 15.83 -10.31 -4.97
C GLY A 422 15.64 -11.59 -5.75
N LEU A 423 14.39 -11.83 -6.14
CA LEU A 423 13.95 -12.93 -6.98
C LEU A 423 13.29 -12.36 -8.24
N GLN A 424 13.74 -12.81 -9.41
CA GLN A 424 13.09 -12.55 -10.68
C GLN A 424 12.28 -13.77 -11.10
N PHE A 425 10.98 -13.58 -11.31
CA PHE A 425 10.04 -14.58 -11.80
C PHE A 425 9.78 -14.31 -13.27
N GLN A 426 10.12 -15.27 -14.13
CA GLN A 426 9.77 -15.24 -15.54
C GLN A 426 8.41 -15.92 -15.74
N VAL A 427 7.41 -15.18 -16.23
CA VAL A 427 6.11 -15.76 -16.62
C VAL A 427 6.25 -16.40 -18.01
N ASP A 428 5.57 -17.51 -18.25
CA ASP A 428 5.57 -18.17 -19.55
C ASP A 428 4.75 -17.35 -20.56
N SER A 429 5.46 -16.62 -21.43
CA SER A 429 4.84 -15.77 -22.45
C SER A 429 3.90 -16.53 -23.39
N GLY A 430 4.22 -17.79 -23.72
CA GLY A 430 3.41 -18.60 -24.65
C GLY A 430 2.12 -19.12 -24.02
N GLU A 431 2.14 -19.46 -22.73
CA GLU A 431 0.91 -19.73 -21.96
C GLU A 431 0.09 -18.46 -21.78
N LEU A 432 0.73 -17.34 -21.46
CA LEU A 432 0.07 -16.06 -21.27
C LEU A 432 -0.60 -15.56 -22.55
N ASP A 433 0.05 -15.71 -23.72
CA ASP A 433 -0.54 -15.38 -25.03
C ASP A 433 -1.78 -16.22 -25.33
N ARG A 434 -1.69 -17.54 -25.13
CA ARG A 434 -2.83 -18.46 -25.33
C ARG A 434 -3.98 -18.12 -24.39
N PHE A 435 -3.69 -17.84 -23.13
CA PHE A 435 -4.67 -17.43 -22.14
C PHE A 435 -5.36 -16.13 -22.53
N VAL A 436 -4.60 -15.08 -22.87
CA VAL A 436 -5.18 -13.79 -23.28
C VAL A 436 -6.09 -13.95 -24.50
N ALA A 437 -5.68 -14.74 -25.50
CA ALA A 437 -6.51 -15.02 -26.66
C ALA A 437 -7.83 -15.72 -26.28
N SER A 438 -7.77 -16.74 -25.42
CA SER A 438 -8.95 -17.46 -24.91
C SER A 438 -9.88 -16.54 -24.10
N GLU A 439 -9.31 -15.72 -23.22
CA GLU A 439 -10.06 -14.79 -22.38
C GLU A 439 -10.78 -13.75 -23.25
N LEU A 440 -10.14 -13.21 -24.29
CA LEU A 440 -10.79 -12.30 -25.23
C LEU A 440 -11.92 -12.96 -26.03
N MET A 441 -11.82 -14.25 -26.36
CA MET A 441 -12.93 -15.00 -26.95
C MET A 441 -14.10 -15.11 -25.97
N GLN A 442 -13.82 -15.47 -24.72
CA GLN A 442 -14.85 -15.54 -23.67
C GLN A 442 -15.55 -14.19 -23.45
N LEU A 443 -14.83 -13.07 -23.49
CA LEU A 443 -15.43 -11.74 -23.40
C LEU A 443 -16.33 -11.41 -24.62
N ASN A 444 -16.15 -12.05 -25.77
CA ASN A 444 -17.10 -11.86 -26.88
C ASN A 444 -18.41 -12.60 -26.64
N ASP A 445 -18.37 -13.73 -25.93
CA ASP A 445 -19.52 -14.58 -25.65
C ASP A 445 -20.29 -14.15 -24.38
N ASP A 446 -19.60 -13.59 -23.38
CA ASP A 446 -20.20 -13.04 -22.16
C ASP A 446 -20.24 -11.51 -22.20
N GLU A 447 -21.41 -10.97 -22.61
CA GLU A 447 -21.59 -9.53 -22.69
C GLU A 447 -21.48 -8.83 -21.33
N ALA A 448 -21.89 -9.47 -20.24
CA ALA A 448 -21.87 -8.87 -18.91
C ALA A 448 -20.45 -8.74 -18.38
N GLU A 449 -19.65 -9.81 -18.50
CA GLU A 449 -18.23 -9.78 -18.15
C GLU A 449 -17.46 -8.79 -19.04
N ARG A 450 -17.74 -8.74 -20.34
CA ARG A 450 -17.15 -7.74 -21.25
C ARG A 450 -17.42 -6.32 -20.80
N ARG A 451 -18.67 -5.99 -20.45
CA ARG A 451 -19.03 -4.66 -19.97
C ARG A 451 -18.34 -4.34 -18.64
N TRP A 452 -18.24 -5.32 -17.74
CA TRP A 452 -17.51 -5.18 -16.48
C TRP A 452 -16.02 -4.89 -16.70
N ARG A 453 -15.33 -5.68 -17.52
CA ARG A 453 -13.91 -5.49 -17.85
C ARG A 453 -13.65 -4.16 -18.56
N THR A 454 -14.50 -3.81 -19.52
CA THR A 454 -14.45 -2.53 -20.22
C THR A 454 -14.60 -1.36 -19.26
N SER A 455 -15.46 -1.49 -18.24
CA SER A 455 -15.65 -0.48 -17.20
C SER A 455 -14.39 -0.31 -16.34
N GLN A 456 -13.77 -1.40 -15.88
CA GLN A 456 -12.52 -1.31 -15.09
C GLN A 456 -11.37 -0.76 -15.95
N PHE A 457 -11.27 -1.17 -17.21
CA PHE A 457 -10.27 -0.61 -18.13
C PHE A 457 -10.51 0.89 -18.35
N THR A 458 -11.76 1.31 -18.50
CA THR A 458 -12.12 2.74 -18.62
C THR A 458 -11.69 3.52 -17.39
N ARG A 459 -11.90 2.98 -16.17
CA ARG A 459 -11.45 3.63 -14.94
C ARG A 459 -9.95 3.89 -14.93
N TYR A 460 -9.18 2.84 -15.24
CA TYR A 460 -7.74 2.94 -15.32
C TYR A 460 -7.31 4.01 -16.34
N VAL A 461 -7.86 3.97 -17.55
CA VAL A 461 -7.46 4.86 -18.63
C VAL A 461 -7.83 6.31 -18.31
N VAL A 462 -9.01 6.57 -17.74
CA VAL A 462 -9.44 7.91 -17.28
C VAL A 462 -8.48 8.46 -16.24
N GLU A 463 -8.21 7.67 -15.20
CA GLU A 463 -7.40 8.14 -14.10
C GLU A 463 -5.92 8.35 -14.49
N SER A 464 -5.31 7.38 -15.20
CA SER A 464 -3.92 7.48 -15.64
C SER A 464 -3.71 8.65 -16.62
N SER A 465 -4.59 8.78 -17.61
CA SER A 465 -4.48 9.84 -18.62
C SER A 465 -4.66 11.23 -18.00
N ALA A 466 -5.60 11.38 -17.06
CA ALA A 466 -5.81 12.66 -16.37
C ALA A 466 -4.57 13.09 -15.57
N ARG A 467 -3.89 12.14 -14.90
CA ARG A 467 -2.62 12.42 -14.20
C ARG A 467 -1.49 12.83 -15.14
N GLY A 468 -1.49 12.31 -16.38
CA GLY A 468 -0.58 12.73 -17.45
C GLY A 468 -0.79 14.20 -17.88
N LEU A 469 -2.02 14.71 -17.79
CA LEU A 469 -2.33 16.13 -18.00
C LEU A 469 -2.04 17.03 -16.79
N GLY A 470 -1.52 16.47 -15.69
CA GLY A 470 -1.31 17.21 -14.44
C GLY A 470 -2.61 17.51 -13.68
N LEU A 471 -3.70 16.79 -13.97
CA LEU A 471 -4.93 16.83 -13.17
C LEU A 471 -4.74 16.01 -11.90
N ASN A 472 -5.48 16.41 -10.86
CA ASN A 472 -5.43 15.74 -9.57
C ASN A 472 -6.06 14.34 -9.62
N ALA A 473 -5.34 13.36 -9.05
CA ALA A 473 -5.74 11.96 -9.00
C ALA A 473 -7.13 11.72 -8.41
N TYR A 474 -7.51 12.44 -7.35
CA TYR A 474 -8.77 12.24 -6.64
C TYR A 474 -9.97 12.70 -7.47
N GLU A 475 -9.83 13.81 -8.20
CA GLU A 475 -10.86 14.31 -9.11
C GLU A 475 -10.99 13.40 -10.34
N ALA A 476 -9.87 12.95 -10.89
CA ALA A 476 -9.84 12.01 -12.01
C ALA A 476 -10.55 10.69 -11.67
N LYS A 477 -10.26 10.12 -10.49
CA LYS A 477 -10.94 8.91 -10.00
C LYS A 477 -12.45 9.11 -9.89
N ARG A 478 -12.90 10.21 -9.26
CA ARG A 478 -14.34 10.49 -9.12
C ARG A 478 -15.02 10.64 -10.48
N GLY A 479 -14.38 11.33 -11.42
CA GLY A 479 -14.88 11.45 -12.79
C GLY A 479 -14.99 10.10 -13.49
N ALA A 480 -13.97 9.24 -13.34
CA ALA A 480 -13.97 7.90 -13.89
C ALA A 480 -15.13 7.03 -13.36
N ASP A 481 -15.38 7.08 -12.05
CA ASP A 481 -16.49 6.34 -11.42
C ASP A 481 -17.86 6.81 -11.93
N LEU A 482 -18.06 8.13 -12.05
CA LEU A 482 -19.29 8.69 -12.60
C LEU A 482 -19.48 8.31 -14.08
N LEU A 483 -18.43 8.35 -14.90
CA LEU A 483 -18.53 7.96 -16.31
C LEU A 483 -18.89 6.49 -16.49
N VAL A 484 -18.33 5.60 -15.65
CA VAL A 484 -18.64 4.17 -15.65
C VAL A 484 -20.06 3.89 -15.18
N ALA A 485 -20.54 4.60 -14.16
CA ALA A 485 -21.93 4.50 -13.71
C ALA A 485 -22.88 4.99 -14.80
N ALA A 486 -22.60 6.14 -15.43
CA ALA A 486 -23.38 6.70 -16.53
C ALA A 486 -23.44 5.74 -17.74
N ALA A 487 -22.33 5.06 -18.06
CA ALA A 487 -22.29 4.06 -19.13
C ALA A 487 -23.13 2.81 -18.82
N GLY A 488 -23.40 2.52 -17.54
CA GLY A 488 -24.24 1.42 -17.10
C GLY A 488 -25.75 1.66 -17.27
N GLU A 489 -26.21 2.90 -17.27
CA GLU A 489 -27.64 3.24 -17.40
C GLU A 489 -27.99 3.61 -18.87
N PRO A 490 -29.01 3.00 -19.50
CA PRO A 490 -29.30 3.21 -20.91
C PRO A 490 -29.55 4.66 -21.38
N ALA A 491 -30.27 5.48 -20.61
CA ALA A 491 -30.55 6.88 -20.94
C ALA A 491 -29.32 7.79 -20.76
N LEU A 492 -28.58 7.65 -19.67
CA LEU A 492 -27.34 8.36 -19.39
C LEU A 492 -26.24 7.97 -20.39
N ARG A 493 -26.14 6.69 -20.74
CA ARG A 493 -25.22 6.21 -21.80
C ARG A 493 -25.52 6.84 -23.16
N LYS A 494 -26.79 7.02 -23.53
CA LYS A 494 -27.16 7.72 -24.77
C LYS A 494 -26.66 9.17 -24.76
N ARG A 495 -26.82 9.86 -23.62
CA ARG A 495 -26.31 11.23 -23.43
C ARG A 495 -24.79 11.30 -23.44
N LEU A 496 -24.11 10.37 -22.76
CA LEU A 496 -22.66 10.24 -22.82
C LEU A 496 -22.18 10.06 -24.27
N ASN A 497 -22.78 9.15 -25.02
CA ASN A 497 -22.47 8.95 -26.45
C ASN A 497 -22.73 10.19 -27.31
N HIS A 498 -23.74 10.99 -26.98
CA HIS A 498 -23.98 12.27 -27.65
C HIS A 498 -22.87 13.28 -27.35
N LEU A 499 -22.51 13.45 -26.08
CA LEU A 499 -21.45 14.36 -25.61
C LEU A 499 -20.09 14.06 -26.23
N LEU A 500 -19.80 12.78 -26.47
CA LEU A 500 -18.56 12.35 -27.10
C LEU A 500 -18.42 12.82 -28.55
N ARG A 501 -19.55 13.05 -29.23
CA ARG A 501 -19.60 13.59 -30.60
C ARG A 501 -19.76 15.10 -30.61
N PHE A 502 -20.59 15.62 -29.72
CA PHE A 502 -20.95 17.03 -29.61
C PHE A 502 -20.69 17.50 -28.18
N TRP A 503 -19.46 17.95 -27.93
CA TRP A 503 -19.03 18.31 -26.58
C TRP A 503 -19.68 19.61 -26.11
N SER A 504 -20.17 19.59 -24.87
CA SER A 504 -20.66 20.76 -24.16
C SER A 504 -20.31 20.62 -22.68
N ASP A 505 -19.57 21.59 -22.14
CA ASP A 505 -19.12 21.57 -20.74
C ASP A 505 -20.32 21.56 -19.76
N SER A 506 -21.40 22.29 -20.10
CA SER A 506 -22.61 22.34 -19.26
C SER A 506 -23.41 21.03 -19.31
N GLU A 507 -23.52 20.41 -20.48
CA GLU A 507 -24.18 19.11 -20.62
C GLU A 507 -23.37 17.98 -19.98
N PHE A 508 -22.04 18.07 -20.02
CA PHE A 508 -21.15 17.14 -19.33
C PHE A 508 -21.32 17.24 -17.81
N ALA A 509 -21.31 18.46 -17.27
CA ALA A 509 -21.57 18.68 -15.85
C ALA A 509 -22.96 18.17 -15.43
N ALA A 510 -23.98 18.40 -16.26
CA ALA A 510 -25.34 17.88 -16.04
C ALA A 510 -25.38 16.35 -16.08
N LEU A 511 -24.66 15.70 -17.00
CA LEU A 511 -24.56 14.25 -17.05
C LEU A 511 -23.98 13.68 -15.75
N LEU A 512 -22.88 14.26 -15.25
CA LEU A 512 -22.25 13.80 -14.01
C LEU A 512 -23.18 13.95 -12.81
N GLU A 513 -23.86 15.09 -12.69
CA GLU A 513 -24.82 15.32 -11.60
C GLU A 513 -26.05 14.41 -11.69
N ASP A 514 -26.59 14.18 -12.89
CA ASP A 514 -27.72 13.26 -13.08
C ASP A 514 -27.33 11.82 -12.76
N THR A 515 -26.09 11.43 -13.10
CA THR A 515 -25.54 10.12 -12.74
C THR A 515 -25.45 9.95 -11.23
N ARG A 516 -24.92 10.97 -10.53
CA ARG A 516 -24.90 10.99 -9.07
C ARG A 516 -26.31 10.88 -8.50
N ALA A 517 -27.24 11.70 -8.97
CA ALA A 517 -28.61 11.76 -8.45
C ALA A 517 -29.38 10.44 -8.65
N GLN A 518 -29.18 9.76 -9.78
CA GLN A 518 -29.93 8.54 -10.12
C GLN A 518 -29.28 7.27 -9.55
N LEU A 519 -27.95 7.17 -9.57
CA LEU A 519 -27.26 5.91 -9.29
C LEU A 519 -26.40 5.93 -8.03
N LEU A 520 -25.95 7.10 -7.58
CA LEU A 520 -24.92 7.21 -6.53
C LEU A 520 -25.30 8.24 -5.46
N GLN A 521 -26.61 8.45 -5.26
CA GLN A 521 -27.11 9.46 -4.32
C GLN A 521 -26.66 9.18 -2.90
N GLN A 522 -26.55 7.89 -2.53
CA GLN A 522 -26.16 7.45 -1.19
C GLN A 522 -24.64 7.27 -1.04
N HIS A 523 -23.85 7.57 -2.08
CA HIS A 523 -22.40 7.40 -2.02
C HIS A 523 -21.77 8.53 -1.17
N PRO A 524 -21.09 8.23 -0.05
CA PRO A 524 -20.64 9.24 0.92
C PRO A 524 -19.60 10.22 0.36
N LEU A 525 -18.80 9.78 -0.61
CA LEU A 525 -17.77 10.62 -1.25
C LEU A 525 -18.24 11.35 -2.53
N MET A 526 -19.50 11.20 -2.96
CA MET A 526 -20.05 11.82 -4.17
C MET A 526 -21.15 12.83 -3.83
N THR A 527 -20.83 13.82 -3.01
CA THR A 527 -21.73 14.94 -2.74
C THR A 527 -21.92 15.80 -4.00
N ARG A 528 -23.03 16.53 -4.09
CA ARG A 528 -23.31 17.45 -5.20
C ARG A 528 -22.17 18.45 -5.42
N ALA A 529 -21.65 19.04 -4.35
CA ALA A 529 -20.51 19.99 -4.41
C ALA A 529 -19.25 19.34 -5.01
N ARG A 530 -18.93 18.11 -4.58
CA ARG A 530 -17.79 17.36 -5.10
C ARG A 530 -17.93 16.98 -6.57
N VAL A 531 -19.14 16.61 -7.00
CA VAL A 531 -19.42 16.30 -8.40
C VAL A 531 -19.33 17.55 -9.27
N GLN A 532 -19.85 18.69 -8.81
CA GLN A 532 -19.69 19.97 -9.50
C GLN A 532 -18.22 20.39 -9.63
N LYS A 533 -17.44 20.24 -8.56
CA LYS A 533 -16.00 20.50 -8.57
C LYS A 533 -15.26 19.59 -9.55
N THR A 534 -15.55 18.29 -9.53
CA THR A 534 -14.99 17.34 -10.49
C THR A 534 -15.37 17.69 -11.93
N ALA A 535 -16.62 18.08 -12.19
CA ALA A 535 -17.02 18.54 -13.51
C ALA A 535 -16.18 19.75 -13.95
N ALA A 536 -16.01 20.75 -13.09
CA ALA A 536 -15.20 21.94 -13.37
C ALA A 536 -13.70 21.65 -13.57
N ALA A 537 -13.17 20.57 -12.98
CA ALA A 537 -11.79 20.12 -13.21
C ALA A 537 -11.63 19.35 -14.53
N LEU A 538 -12.70 18.71 -15.01
CA LEU A 538 -12.71 17.83 -16.18
C LEU A 538 -13.42 18.46 -17.39
N VAL A 539 -13.26 19.78 -17.58
CA VAL A 539 -13.82 20.52 -18.73
C VAL A 539 -12.73 21.01 -19.69
N GLY A 540 -13.15 21.38 -20.90
CA GLY A 540 -12.27 21.98 -21.89
C GLY A 540 -11.63 21.00 -22.89
N ARG A 541 -10.99 21.58 -23.90
CA ARG A 541 -10.46 20.88 -25.08
C ARG A 541 -9.44 19.77 -24.76
N PRO A 542 -8.48 19.93 -23.81
CA PRO A 542 -7.54 18.88 -23.49
C PRO A 542 -8.22 17.61 -22.96
N PHE A 543 -9.18 17.77 -22.05
CA PHE A 543 -9.93 16.65 -21.49
C PHE A 543 -10.87 16.02 -22.53
N GLN A 544 -11.51 16.83 -23.38
CA GLN A 544 -12.34 16.33 -24.48
C GLN A 544 -11.54 15.41 -25.43
N VAL A 545 -10.38 15.88 -25.92
CA VAL A 545 -9.52 15.10 -26.82
C VAL A 545 -9.05 13.83 -26.13
N LEU A 546 -8.68 13.94 -24.87
CA LEU A 546 -8.30 12.81 -24.03
C LEU A 546 -9.45 11.80 -23.99
N LEU A 547 -10.66 12.17 -23.57
CA LEU A 547 -11.83 11.29 -23.50
C LEU A 547 -12.17 10.60 -24.82
N GLN A 548 -12.05 11.30 -25.94
CA GLN A 548 -12.21 10.69 -27.27
C GLN A 548 -11.13 9.63 -27.57
N ASN A 549 -9.87 9.92 -27.24
CA ASN A 549 -8.77 8.96 -27.40
C ASN A 549 -8.91 7.77 -26.44
N MET A 550 -9.39 7.99 -25.22
CA MET A 550 -9.62 6.94 -24.23
C MET A 550 -10.60 5.90 -24.74
N LEU A 551 -11.73 6.34 -25.31
CA LEU A 551 -12.74 5.42 -25.82
C LEU A 551 -12.27 4.63 -27.03
N ARG A 552 -11.45 5.25 -27.90
CA ARG A 552 -10.79 4.52 -28.99
C ARG A 552 -9.87 3.45 -28.42
N ARG A 553 -9.08 3.77 -27.40
CA ARG A 553 -8.18 2.82 -26.73
C ARG A 553 -8.95 1.70 -26.04
N VAL A 554 -10.05 1.99 -25.35
CA VAL A 554 -10.88 0.99 -24.67
C VAL A 554 -11.60 0.07 -25.66
N ALA A 555 -11.99 0.59 -26.83
CA ALA A 555 -12.59 -0.20 -27.91
C ALA A 555 -11.57 -0.98 -28.75
N ASP A 556 -10.27 -0.67 -28.63
CA ASP A 556 -9.22 -1.35 -29.38
C ASP A 556 -8.91 -2.73 -28.81
N LYS A 557 -8.90 -3.75 -29.68
CA LYS A 557 -8.70 -5.14 -29.27
C LYS A 557 -7.29 -5.41 -28.74
N SER A 558 -6.27 -4.74 -29.31
CA SER A 558 -4.88 -4.90 -28.87
C SER A 558 -4.68 -4.29 -27.49
N ALA A 559 -5.24 -3.10 -27.27
CA ALA A 559 -5.23 -2.44 -25.97
C ALA A 559 -5.98 -3.26 -24.90
N LEU A 560 -7.12 -3.87 -25.25
CA LEU A 560 -7.82 -4.79 -24.35
C LEU A 560 -7.00 -6.06 -24.06
N ALA A 561 -6.29 -6.61 -25.06
CA ALA A 561 -5.37 -7.72 -24.85
C ALA A 561 -4.24 -7.35 -23.87
N GLY A 562 -3.62 -6.18 -24.07
CA GLY A 562 -2.61 -5.64 -23.15
C GLY A 562 -3.17 -5.39 -21.75
N TYR A 563 -4.42 -4.95 -21.64
CA TYR A 563 -5.12 -4.82 -20.36
C TYR A 563 -5.25 -6.16 -19.64
N VAL A 564 -5.80 -7.19 -20.30
CA VAL A 564 -5.94 -8.54 -19.72
C VAL A 564 -4.59 -9.12 -19.31
N ARG A 565 -3.56 -8.98 -20.15
CA ARG A 565 -2.18 -9.39 -19.80
C ARG A 565 -1.68 -8.68 -18.54
N SER A 566 -1.95 -7.38 -18.44
CA SER A 566 -1.59 -6.59 -17.26
C SER A 566 -2.33 -7.03 -16.00
N LEU A 567 -3.61 -7.44 -16.11
CA LEU A 567 -4.36 -7.99 -14.98
C LEU A 567 -3.66 -9.22 -14.39
N VAL A 568 -3.15 -10.13 -15.22
CA VAL A 568 -2.40 -11.31 -14.77
C VAL A 568 -1.10 -10.89 -14.09
N LEU A 569 -0.25 -10.13 -14.79
CA LEU A 569 1.09 -9.75 -14.31
C LEU A 569 1.02 -8.94 -13.01
N ASN A 570 0.12 -7.96 -12.93
CA ASN A 570 -0.02 -7.09 -11.77
C ASN A 570 -0.58 -7.85 -10.56
N SER A 571 -1.64 -8.64 -10.76
CA SER A 571 -2.21 -9.46 -9.69
C SER A 571 -1.17 -10.48 -9.18
N MET A 572 -0.41 -11.10 -10.09
CA MET A 572 0.66 -12.03 -9.73
C MET A 572 1.79 -11.34 -8.97
N ALA A 573 2.20 -10.12 -9.35
CA ALA A 573 3.25 -9.37 -8.66
C ALA A 573 2.89 -9.08 -7.19
N ILE A 574 1.65 -8.72 -6.91
CA ILE A 574 1.14 -8.52 -5.54
C ILE A 574 1.22 -9.85 -4.75
N ARG A 575 0.70 -10.93 -5.32
CA ARG A 575 0.65 -12.25 -4.65
C ARG A 575 2.03 -12.86 -4.44
N LEU A 576 2.97 -12.64 -5.37
CA LEU A 576 4.37 -13.06 -5.22
C LEU A 576 5.09 -12.28 -4.14
N LYS A 577 4.88 -10.95 -4.05
CA LYS A 577 5.42 -10.14 -2.95
C LYS A 577 4.92 -10.64 -1.59
N GLU A 578 3.63 -10.93 -1.47
CA GLU A 578 3.06 -11.52 -0.27
C GLU A 578 3.66 -12.90 0.06
N LEU A 579 3.84 -13.76 -0.93
CA LEU A 579 4.43 -15.09 -0.75
C LEU A 579 5.88 -14.99 -0.24
N VAL A 580 6.68 -14.11 -0.86
CA VAL A 580 8.07 -13.83 -0.45
C VAL A 580 8.12 -13.29 0.98
N SER A 581 7.26 -12.33 1.31
CA SER A 581 7.13 -11.77 2.66
C SER A 581 6.76 -12.85 3.68
N HIS A 582 5.79 -13.70 3.35
CA HIS A 582 5.31 -14.76 4.22
C HIS A 582 6.37 -15.83 4.49
N VAL A 583 7.02 -16.36 3.45
CA VAL A 583 8.04 -17.40 3.62
C VAL A 583 9.32 -16.84 4.23
N GLY A 584 9.73 -15.64 3.80
CA GLY A 584 10.93 -14.98 4.29
C GLY A 584 10.80 -14.42 5.71
N GLN A 585 9.57 -14.30 6.24
CA GLN A 585 9.27 -13.74 7.56
C GLN A 585 9.86 -12.33 7.76
N GLY A 586 10.02 -11.59 6.66
CA GLY A 586 10.55 -10.21 6.62
C GLY A 586 9.45 -9.17 6.78
N ASP A 587 9.84 -7.90 6.93
CA ASP A 587 8.87 -6.80 6.88
C ASP A 587 8.47 -6.54 5.42
N GLU A 588 7.21 -6.82 5.08
CA GLU A 588 6.62 -6.56 3.76
C GLU A 588 6.88 -5.12 3.26
N ARG A 589 6.97 -4.14 4.17
CA ARG A 589 7.24 -2.74 3.84
C ARG A 589 8.67 -2.49 3.34
N ARG A 590 9.58 -3.45 3.60
CA ARG A 590 10.96 -3.47 3.12
C ARG A 590 11.13 -4.31 1.86
N LEU A 591 10.05 -4.84 1.30
CA LEU A 591 10.03 -5.50 0.00
C LEU A 591 9.39 -4.58 -1.05
N LEU A 592 9.89 -4.66 -2.27
CA LEU A 592 9.37 -3.95 -3.44
C LEU A 592 9.07 -4.96 -4.55
N ALA A 593 7.99 -4.75 -5.31
CA ALA A 593 7.68 -5.51 -6.51
C ALA A 593 7.81 -4.63 -7.77
N HIS A 594 8.36 -5.18 -8.84
CA HIS A 594 8.53 -4.49 -10.11
C HIS A 594 8.03 -5.36 -11.27
N ALA A 595 7.25 -4.77 -12.16
CA ALA A 595 6.83 -5.35 -13.44
C ALA A 595 6.53 -4.24 -14.44
N LYS A 596 6.93 -4.41 -15.70
CA LYS A 596 6.57 -3.49 -16.78
C LYS A 596 5.29 -3.97 -17.45
N LEU A 597 4.16 -3.48 -16.95
CA LEU A 597 2.83 -3.90 -17.42
C LEU A 597 2.53 -3.32 -18.83
N PRO A 598 1.97 -4.10 -19.77
CA PRO A 598 1.56 -3.59 -21.09
C PRO A 598 0.66 -2.35 -21.04
N ILE A 599 -0.20 -2.24 -20.03
CA ILE A 599 -1.09 -1.09 -19.84
C ILE A 599 -0.33 0.22 -19.54
N GLN A 600 0.84 0.12 -18.90
CA GLN A 600 1.72 1.23 -18.51
C GLN A 600 2.86 1.49 -19.52
N PHE A 601 3.36 0.43 -20.16
CA PHE A 601 4.59 0.45 -20.97
C PHE A 601 4.38 0.14 -22.46
N GLY A 602 3.22 -0.35 -22.88
CA GLY A 602 2.97 -0.72 -24.27
C GLY A 602 3.97 -1.77 -24.76
N GLU A 603 4.69 -1.45 -25.84
CA GLU A 603 5.71 -2.33 -26.43
C GLU A 603 6.95 -2.51 -25.54
N ASP A 604 7.22 -1.59 -24.62
CA ASP A 604 8.34 -1.68 -23.67
C ASP A 604 8.03 -2.59 -22.46
N SER A 605 6.90 -3.30 -22.49
CA SER A 605 6.48 -4.22 -21.43
C SER A 605 7.26 -5.53 -21.42
N SER A 606 7.19 -6.25 -20.30
CA SER A 606 7.91 -7.51 -20.12
C SER A 606 7.11 -8.47 -19.25
N ASP A 607 7.22 -9.76 -19.52
CA ASP A 607 6.60 -10.83 -18.72
C ASP A 607 7.46 -11.28 -17.53
N THR A 608 8.21 -10.35 -16.96
CA THR A 608 9.06 -10.57 -15.79
C THR A 608 8.52 -9.80 -14.61
N ILE A 609 8.53 -10.44 -13.45
CA ILE A 609 8.18 -9.85 -12.17
C ILE A 609 9.41 -9.97 -11.27
N THR A 610 9.87 -8.88 -10.69
CA THR A 610 10.98 -8.89 -9.72
C THR A 610 10.46 -8.51 -8.35
N VAL A 611 10.75 -9.32 -7.33
CA VAL A 611 10.55 -8.96 -5.92
C VAL A 611 11.92 -8.81 -5.29
N CYS A 612 12.22 -7.64 -4.74
CA CYS A 612 13.51 -7.35 -4.14
C CYS A 612 13.37 -6.63 -2.81
N GLU A 613 14.43 -6.64 -2.03
CA GLU A 613 14.50 -5.90 -0.78
C GLU A 613 14.79 -4.41 -1.06
N ALA A 614 14.39 -3.54 -0.14
CA ALA A 614 14.53 -2.10 -0.29
C ALA A 614 15.94 -1.61 0.08
N GLY A 615 16.65 -2.35 0.93
CA GLY A 615 17.96 -2.00 1.49
C GLY A 615 19.14 -2.63 0.75
N SER A 616 20.31 -2.04 0.88
CA SER A 616 21.53 -2.51 0.20
C SER A 616 21.97 -3.88 0.71
N LEU A 617 22.30 -4.80 -0.19
CA LEU A 617 22.66 -6.20 0.10
C LEU A 617 21.62 -6.97 0.94
N GLY A 618 20.42 -6.41 1.07
CA GLY A 618 19.31 -6.99 1.79
C GLY A 618 19.40 -7.07 3.33
N ASP A 619 18.27 -7.27 4.00
CA ASP A 619 18.12 -7.66 5.40
C ASP A 619 18.11 -9.18 5.63
N GLY A 620 18.03 -9.97 4.56
CA GLY A 620 18.09 -11.44 4.60
C GLY A 620 16.76 -12.14 4.35
N THR A 621 15.69 -11.39 4.08
CA THR A 621 14.38 -11.95 3.73
C THR A 621 14.44 -12.89 2.53
N ILE A 622 15.11 -12.49 1.44
CA ILE A 622 15.28 -13.24 0.21
C ILE A 622 16.13 -14.49 0.44
N ARG A 623 17.18 -14.40 1.28
CA ARG A 623 17.99 -15.55 1.67
C ARG A 623 17.14 -16.58 2.42
N ALA A 624 16.32 -16.14 3.36
CA ALA A 624 15.39 -17.02 4.08
C ALA A 624 14.39 -17.69 3.12
N VAL A 625 13.93 -16.98 2.09
CA VAL A 625 13.07 -17.58 1.04
C VAL A 625 13.82 -18.65 0.24
N ILE A 626 15.09 -18.40 -0.12
CA ILE A 626 15.92 -19.36 -0.86
C ILE A 626 16.18 -20.61 0.00
N GLU A 627 16.49 -20.43 1.30
CA GLU A 627 16.68 -21.54 2.24
C GLU A 627 15.39 -22.35 2.47
N ARG A 628 14.23 -21.70 2.42
CA ARG A 628 12.91 -22.30 2.59
C ARG A 628 12.17 -22.51 1.27
N TRP A 629 12.89 -22.73 0.17
CA TRP A 629 12.29 -22.87 -1.16
C TRP A 629 11.25 -24.01 -1.23
N ASP A 630 11.41 -25.07 -0.43
CA ASP A 630 10.42 -26.14 -0.31
C ASP A 630 9.05 -25.67 0.20
N GLU A 631 9.02 -24.65 1.05
CA GLU A 631 7.78 -24.07 1.55
C GLU A 631 7.10 -23.19 0.50
N VAL A 632 7.88 -22.44 -0.29
CA VAL A 632 7.37 -21.71 -1.46
C VAL A 632 6.68 -22.69 -2.42
N LYS A 633 7.33 -23.83 -2.70
CA LYS A 633 6.77 -24.91 -3.54
C LYS A 633 5.47 -25.47 -2.96
N LYS A 634 5.43 -25.76 -1.66
CA LYS A 634 4.23 -26.27 -0.98
C LYS A 634 3.06 -25.27 -1.06
N LEU A 635 3.29 -24.00 -0.70
CA LEU A 635 2.25 -22.96 -0.73
C LEU A 635 1.77 -22.67 -2.16
N GLY A 636 2.69 -22.71 -3.13
CA GLY A 636 2.35 -22.64 -4.55
C GLY A 636 1.39 -23.75 -4.98
N ALA A 637 1.69 -25.00 -4.64
CA ALA A 637 0.84 -26.16 -4.92
C ALA A 637 -0.54 -26.09 -4.22
N GLU A 638 -0.60 -25.48 -3.04
CA GLU A 638 -1.85 -25.22 -2.30
C GLU A 638 -2.65 -24.03 -2.87
N GLY A 639 -2.17 -23.37 -3.92
CA GLY A 639 -2.89 -22.29 -4.61
C GLY A 639 -2.77 -20.92 -3.94
N PHE A 640 -1.70 -20.66 -3.17
CA PHE A 640 -1.48 -19.38 -2.47
C PHE A 640 -1.63 -18.14 -3.38
N LEU A 641 -1.22 -18.26 -4.65
CA LEU A 641 -1.29 -17.14 -5.59
C LEU A 641 -2.73 -16.78 -6.03
N THR A 642 -3.70 -17.68 -5.89
CA THR A 642 -5.07 -17.47 -6.42
C THR A 642 -6.16 -17.51 -5.37
N THR A 643 -5.87 -18.06 -4.19
CA THR A 643 -6.81 -18.20 -3.08
C THR A 643 -7.16 -16.85 -2.44
N CYS A 644 -8.43 -16.70 -2.07
CA CYS A 644 -8.91 -15.55 -1.32
C CYS A 644 -10.08 -15.97 -0.44
N ALA A 645 -9.89 -15.88 0.87
CA ALA A 645 -10.87 -16.38 1.81
C ALA A 645 -12.19 -15.58 1.81
N ASN A 646 -12.16 -14.30 1.40
CA ASN A 646 -13.35 -13.48 1.21
C ASN A 646 -14.15 -13.96 -0.02
N ALA A 647 -13.47 -14.31 -1.10
CA ALA A 647 -14.13 -14.81 -2.31
C ALA A 647 -14.73 -16.21 -2.10
N GLU A 648 -14.08 -17.05 -1.29
CA GLU A 648 -14.66 -18.34 -0.86
C GLU A 648 -15.95 -18.12 -0.07
N GLU A 649 -15.98 -17.17 0.86
CA GLU A 649 -17.19 -16.86 1.63
C GLU A 649 -18.30 -16.30 0.74
N ASP A 650 -17.99 -15.42 -0.21
CA ASP A 650 -18.96 -14.94 -1.20
C ASP A 650 -19.52 -16.08 -2.06
N ALA A 651 -18.71 -17.09 -2.40
CA ALA A 651 -19.17 -18.26 -3.14
C ALA A 651 -20.12 -19.13 -2.30
N ILE A 652 -19.88 -19.24 -0.99
CA ILE A 652 -20.78 -19.92 -0.04
C ILE A 652 -22.11 -19.15 0.06
N THR A 653 -22.05 -17.82 0.22
CA THR A 653 -23.25 -16.96 0.26
C THR A 653 -24.03 -17.02 -1.05
N SER A 654 -23.35 -17.05 -2.20
CA SER A 654 -24.00 -17.22 -3.50
C SER A 654 -24.71 -18.58 -3.61
N ARG A 655 -24.09 -19.66 -3.11
CA ARG A 655 -24.71 -20.98 -3.06
C ARG A 655 -25.90 -21.03 -2.10
N PHE A 656 -25.79 -20.38 -0.94
CA PHE A 656 -26.91 -20.21 -0.01
C PHE A 656 -28.11 -19.63 -0.75
N TRP A 657 -27.98 -18.48 -1.42
CA TRP A 657 -29.09 -17.88 -2.17
C TRP A 657 -29.62 -18.73 -3.33
N ALA A 658 -28.78 -19.59 -3.93
CA ALA A 658 -29.22 -20.56 -4.94
C ALA A 658 -30.08 -21.71 -4.38
N LEU A 659 -30.06 -21.94 -3.06
CA LEU A 659 -30.81 -22.98 -2.34
C LEU A 659 -32.05 -22.42 -1.64
N ASN A 660 -32.68 -21.40 -2.22
CA ASN A 660 -33.83 -20.70 -1.66
C ASN A 660 -34.98 -21.62 -1.19
N ALA A 661 -35.20 -22.76 -1.86
CA ALA A 661 -36.23 -23.74 -1.52
C ALA A 661 -35.98 -24.43 -0.17
N GLU A 662 -34.75 -24.46 0.32
CA GLU A 662 -34.40 -25.07 1.61
C GLU A 662 -34.50 -24.07 2.78
N HIS A 663 -34.58 -22.77 2.50
CA HIS A 663 -34.47 -21.72 3.52
C HIS A 663 -35.61 -21.77 4.55
N ASP A 664 -36.84 -22.06 4.14
CA ASP A 664 -37.97 -22.17 5.08
C ASP A 664 -37.76 -23.33 6.05
N ALA A 665 -37.21 -24.45 5.59
CA ALA A 665 -36.85 -25.55 6.47
C ALA A 665 -35.73 -25.11 7.42
N TRP A 666 -34.68 -24.48 6.91
CA TRP A 666 -33.51 -24.03 7.68
C TRP A 666 -33.85 -23.05 8.81
N ARG A 667 -34.69 -22.05 8.52
CA ARG A 667 -35.13 -21.03 9.50
C ARG A 667 -35.96 -21.59 10.65
N ASN A 668 -36.64 -22.72 10.43
CA ASN A 668 -37.48 -23.37 11.44
C ASN A 668 -36.72 -24.34 12.36
N GLY A 669 -35.43 -24.58 12.14
CA GLY A 669 -34.63 -25.42 13.03
C GLY A 669 -33.89 -24.65 14.13
N ASP A 670 -33.24 -25.37 15.04
CA ASP A 670 -32.58 -24.79 16.21
C ASP A 670 -31.16 -24.29 15.86
N PRO A 671 -30.88 -22.97 15.92
CA PRO A 671 -29.55 -22.43 15.65
C PRO A 671 -28.50 -22.81 16.71
N ARG A 672 -28.90 -23.43 17.82
CA ARG A 672 -27.99 -23.94 18.87
C ARG A 672 -27.67 -25.42 18.73
N ASP A 673 -28.34 -26.15 17.82
CA ASP A 673 -28.08 -27.57 17.57
C ASP A 673 -26.93 -27.74 16.54
N PRO A 674 -25.74 -28.24 16.95
CA PRO A 674 -24.63 -28.44 16.03
C PRO A 674 -24.94 -29.43 14.90
N ARG A 675 -25.85 -30.40 15.12
CA ARG A 675 -26.25 -31.35 14.08
C ARG A 675 -27.12 -30.69 13.02
N TRP A 676 -27.96 -29.75 13.43
CA TRP A 676 -28.75 -28.95 12.49
C TRP A 676 -27.86 -28.04 11.66
N LEU A 677 -26.96 -27.30 12.30
CA LEU A 677 -25.98 -26.48 11.60
C LEU A 677 -25.10 -27.32 10.67
N GLY A 678 -24.69 -28.52 11.09
CA GLY A 678 -23.95 -29.46 10.23
C GLY A 678 -24.72 -29.86 8.96
N ARG A 679 -26.06 -30.00 9.04
CA ARG A 679 -26.90 -30.28 7.86
C ARG A 679 -26.94 -29.10 6.89
N ILE A 680 -27.00 -27.87 7.40
CA ILE A 680 -26.94 -26.67 6.55
C ILE A 680 -25.55 -26.57 5.91
N ALA A 681 -24.48 -26.72 6.70
CA ALA A 681 -23.09 -26.71 6.24
C ALA A 681 -22.87 -27.71 5.08
N GLN A 682 -23.32 -28.96 5.21
CA GLN A 682 -23.22 -29.97 4.14
C GLN A 682 -23.84 -29.52 2.80
N ARG A 683 -24.87 -28.67 2.82
CA ARG A 683 -25.53 -28.19 1.60
C ARG A 683 -24.79 -27.00 0.98
N ILE A 684 -24.31 -26.07 1.81
CA ILE A 684 -23.65 -24.83 1.35
C ILE A 684 -22.13 -24.99 1.14
N THR A 685 -21.48 -25.95 1.79
CA THR A 685 -20.05 -26.28 1.66
C THR A 685 -19.82 -27.78 1.42
N PRO A 686 -20.34 -28.35 0.31
CA PRO A 686 -20.31 -29.81 0.10
C PRO A 686 -18.88 -30.39 0.00
N ASN A 687 -17.90 -29.58 -0.39
CA ASN A 687 -16.50 -30.01 -0.52
C ASN A 687 -15.72 -29.88 0.80
N ASP A 688 -16.28 -29.22 1.80
CA ASP A 688 -15.69 -29.03 3.14
C ASP A 688 -16.82 -28.93 4.19
N PRO A 689 -17.46 -30.05 4.53
CA PRO A 689 -18.64 -30.05 5.40
C PRO A 689 -18.36 -29.65 6.85
N ASP A 690 -17.10 -29.75 7.27
CA ASP A 690 -16.64 -29.37 8.61
C ASP A 690 -16.36 -27.86 8.73
N ARG A 691 -16.37 -27.14 7.59
CA ARG A 691 -16.24 -25.68 7.57
C ARG A 691 -17.38 -25.02 8.35
N PRO A 692 -17.08 -24.11 9.29
CA PRO A 692 -18.11 -23.33 9.96
C PRO A 692 -18.95 -22.52 8.95
N ILE A 693 -20.27 -22.48 9.18
CA ILE A 693 -21.17 -21.62 8.43
C ILE A 693 -20.75 -20.15 8.63
N PRO A 694 -20.61 -19.36 7.56
CA PRO A 694 -20.38 -17.92 7.67
C PRO A 694 -21.36 -17.24 8.63
N ALA A 695 -20.84 -16.42 9.55
CA ALA A 695 -21.67 -15.76 10.57
C ALA A 695 -22.78 -14.88 9.96
N GLN A 696 -22.52 -14.29 8.78
CA GLN A 696 -23.52 -13.52 8.04
C GLN A 696 -24.74 -14.37 7.65
N ILE A 697 -24.56 -15.62 7.23
CA ILE A 697 -25.66 -16.53 6.86
C ILE A 697 -26.48 -16.87 8.10
N LEU A 698 -25.84 -17.14 9.24
CA LEU A 698 -26.55 -17.41 10.49
C LEU A 698 -27.38 -16.20 10.93
N ARG A 699 -26.82 -14.99 10.82
CA ARG A 699 -27.57 -13.75 11.10
C ARG A 699 -28.74 -13.57 10.15
N ILE A 700 -28.54 -13.77 8.84
CA ILE A 700 -29.62 -13.68 7.85
C ILE A 700 -30.75 -14.66 8.16
N LEU A 701 -30.43 -15.90 8.55
CA LEU A 701 -31.45 -16.93 8.81
C LEU A 701 -32.25 -16.70 10.10
N PHE A 702 -31.59 -16.28 11.18
CA PHE A 702 -32.16 -16.38 12.53
C PHE A 702 -32.30 -15.06 13.28
N ASP A 703 -31.71 -13.97 12.79
CA ASP A 703 -31.66 -12.69 13.50
C ASP A 703 -32.70 -11.69 12.95
N SER A 704 -32.96 -10.63 13.72
CA SER A 704 -33.91 -9.58 13.37
C SER A 704 -33.35 -8.19 13.66
N GLU A 705 -33.67 -7.23 12.81
CA GLU A 705 -33.43 -5.81 13.06
C GLU A 705 -34.59 -5.23 13.86
N SER A 706 -34.31 -4.60 15.00
CA SER A 706 -35.33 -3.91 15.80
C SER A 706 -35.21 -2.40 15.62
N VAL A 707 -36.31 -1.76 15.23
CA VAL A 707 -36.41 -0.32 15.05
C VAL A 707 -37.56 0.19 15.90
N GLU A 708 -37.23 0.90 16.98
CA GLU A 708 -38.21 1.30 18.01
C GLU A 708 -38.98 0.07 18.54
N ALA A 709 -40.30 0.01 18.32
CA ALA A 709 -41.16 -1.11 18.73
C ALA A 709 -41.37 -2.16 17.64
N GLU A 710 -40.85 -1.94 16.43
CA GLU A 710 -41.02 -2.85 15.28
C GLU A 710 -39.80 -3.78 15.14
N SER A 711 -40.04 -5.01 14.72
CA SER A 711 -39.01 -6.01 14.47
C SER A 711 -39.13 -6.52 13.04
N PHE A 712 -38.01 -6.54 12.33
CA PHE A 712 -37.89 -6.94 10.94
C PHE A 712 -36.98 -8.14 10.81
N SER A 713 -37.43 -9.20 10.15
CA SER A 713 -36.57 -10.35 9.87
C SER A 713 -35.42 -9.94 8.95
N LEU A 714 -34.17 -10.23 9.34
CA LEU A 714 -33.02 -9.99 8.45
C LEU A 714 -33.11 -10.80 7.16
N TYR A 715 -33.75 -11.98 7.21
CA TYR A 715 -34.00 -12.81 6.04
C TYR A 715 -34.84 -12.09 4.98
N GLU A 716 -35.96 -11.50 5.38
CA GLU A 716 -36.89 -10.83 4.46
C GLU A 716 -36.26 -9.57 3.85
N ILE A 717 -35.50 -8.83 4.67
CA ILE A 717 -34.72 -7.67 4.21
C ILE A 717 -33.69 -8.14 3.18
N ALA A 718 -32.86 -9.13 3.52
CA ALA A 718 -31.78 -9.62 2.66
C ALA A 718 -32.32 -10.23 1.35
N GLN A 719 -33.41 -10.99 1.40
CA GLN A 719 -34.08 -11.53 0.22
C GLN A 719 -34.60 -10.41 -0.70
N SER A 720 -35.19 -9.36 -0.13
CA SER A 720 -35.63 -8.21 -0.91
C SER A 720 -34.48 -7.44 -1.55
N LEU A 721 -33.37 -7.30 -0.83
CA LEU A 721 -32.17 -6.67 -1.34
C LEU A 721 -31.52 -7.49 -2.48
N GLU A 722 -31.51 -8.82 -2.40
CA GLU A 722 -31.07 -9.69 -3.51
C GLU A 722 -31.95 -9.52 -4.76
N ASN A 723 -33.27 -9.35 -4.59
CA ASN A 723 -34.17 -9.03 -5.72
C ASN A 723 -33.85 -7.66 -6.36
N VAL A 724 -33.55 -6.65 -5.54
CA VAL A 724 -33.12 -5.32 -6.02
C VAL A 724 -31.79 -5.43 -6.78
N LYS A 725 -30.83 -6.20 -6.26
CA LYS A 725 -29.55 -6.48 -6.90
C LYS A 725 -29.73 -7.12 -8.27
N HIS A 726 -30.45 -8.24 -8.35
CA HIS A 726 -30.72 -8.92 -9.62
C HIS A 726 -31.42 -8.01 -10.65
N SER A 727 -32.37 -7.18 -10.21
CA SER A 727 -33.06 -6.24 -11.09
C SER A 727 -32.10 -5.16 -11.61
N SER A 728 -31.23 -4.63 -10.74
CA SER A 728 -30.24 -3.61 -11.07
C SER A 728 -29.17 -4.15 -12.03
N GLU A 729 -28.65 -5.36 -11.79
CA GLU A 729 -27.68 -6.03 -12.66
C GLU A 729 -28.28 -6.33 -14.04
N ARG A 730 -29.54 -6.77 -14.10
CA ARG A 730 -30.25 -7.00 -15.37
C ARG A 730 -30.41 -5.70 -16.16
N ALA A 731 -30.74 -4.59 -15.49
CA ALA A 731 -30.89 -3.29 -16.12
C ALA A 731 -29.55 -2.75 -16.65
N ALA A 732 -28.48 -2.87 -15.87
CA ALA A 732 -27.14 -2.45 -16.26
C ALA A 732 -26.50 -3.39 -17.31
N GLY A 733 -26.91 -4.66 -17.33
CA GLY A 733 -26.26 -5.74 -18.09
C GLY A 733 -24.81 -5.96 -17.65
N ARG A 734 -24.49 -5.65 -16.41
CA ARG A 734 -23.21 -5.91 -15.73
C ARG A 734 -23.47 -6.05 -14.23
N ARG A 735 -22.48 -6.53 -13.49
CA ARG A 735 -22.51 -6.45 -12.02
C ARG A 735 -22.58 -4.98 -11.58
N VAL A 736 -23.41 -4.70 -10.58
CA VAL A 736 -23.55 -3.36 -9.99
C VAL A 736 -22.61 -3.20 -8.80
N LEU A 737 -22.19 -1.96 -8.56
CA LEU A 737 -21.30 -1.63 -7.44
C LEU A 737 -22.12 -1.46 -6.15
N ASP A 738 -21.46 -1.61 -5.00
CA ASP A 738 -22.12 -1.58 -3.68
C ASP A 738 -22.96 -0.30 -3.44
N TRP A 739 -22.45 0.86 -3.85
CA TRP A 739 -23.18 2.13 -3.72
C TRP A 739 -24.26 2.36 -4.79
N GLU A 740 -24.15 1.72 -5.95
CA GLU A 740 -25.26 1.66 -6.94
C GLU A 740 -26.41 0.86 -6.35
N LEU A 741 -26.10 -0.27 -5.72
CA LEU A 741 -27.05 -1.14 -5.05
C LEU A 741 -27.68 -0.49 -3.81
N ALA A 742 -26.89 0.18 -2.97
CA ALA A 742 -27.42 0.92 -1.81
C ALA A 742 -28.37 2.04 -2.26
N SER A 743 -28.04 2.77 -3.33
CA SER A 743 -28.92 3.79 -3.90
C SER A 743 -30.19 3.19 -4.49
N ALA A 744 -30.07 2.05 -5.18
CA ALA A 744 -31.22 1.31 -5.73
C ALA A 744 -32.15 0.76 -4.63
N ALA A 745 -31.60 0.30 -3.50
CA ALA A 745 -32.39 -0.18 -2.35
C ALA A 745 -33.23 0.94 -1.74
N VAL A 746 -32.63 2.12 -1.52
CA VAL A 746 -33.36 3.30 -1.02
C VAL A 746 -34.42 3.76 -2.02
N ALA A 747 -34.09 3.79 -3.32
CA ALA A 747 -35.07 4.13 -4.36
C ALA A 747 -36.24 3.14 -4.40
N SER A 748 -35.96 1.83 -4.29
CA SER A 748 -36.97 0.78 -4.27
C SER A 748 -37.91 0.89 -3.07
N ALA A 749 -37.36 1.19 -1.88
CA ALA A 749 -38.12 1.43 -0.67
C ALA A 749 -39.03 2.67 -0.78
N LYS A 750 -38.51 3.78 -1.29
CA LYS A 750 -39.29 5.02 -1.48
C LYS A 750 -40.41 4.87 -2.51
N ALA A 751 -40.15 4.12 -3.57
CA ALA A 751 -41.14 3.84 -4.62
C ALA A 751 -42.16 2.76 -4.24
N ASP A 752 -42.07 2.17 -3.05
CA ASP A 752 -42.90 1.06 -2.58
C ASP A 752 -42.93 -0.13 -3.55
N THR A 753 -41.76 -0.43 -4.13
CA THR A 753 -41.58 -1.59 -5.02
C THR A 753 -41.12 -2.84 -4.26
N SER A 754 -40.75 -2.67 -2.97
CA SER A 754 -40.45 -3.74 -2.03
C SER A 754 -41.12 -3.44 -0.69
N GLY A 755 -42.11 -4.26 -0.31
CA GLY A 755 -42.95 -3.99 0.86
C GLY A 755 -42.19 -4.01 2.19
N VAL A 756 -41.22 -4.92 2.39
CA VAL A 756 -40.43 -4.96 3.64
C VAL A 756 -39.43 -3.80 3.72
N LEU A 757 -38.79 -3.43 2.60
CA LEU A 757 -37.88 -2.28 2.56
C LEU A 757 -38.63 -0.96 2.74
N HIS A 758 -39.85 -0.84 2.19
CA HIS A 758 -40.72 0.31 2.42
C HIS A 758 -41.09 0.45 3.90
N LYS A 759 -41.53 -0.64 4.53
CA LYS A 759 -41.87 -0.64 5.97
C LYS A 759 -40.66 -0.28 6.83
N LEU A 760 -39.49 -0.89 6.56
CA LEU A 760 -38.25 -0.57 7.27
C LEU A 760 -37.86 0.91 7.10
N TYR A 761 -37.97 1.43 5.88
CA TYR A 761 -37.72 2.85 5.61
C TYR A 761 -38.67 3.76 6.40
N ARG A 762 -39.97 3.44 6.45
CA ARG A 762 -40.96 4.17 7.25
C ARG A 762 -40.64 4.13 8.75
N ALA A 763 -40.18 2.99 9.26
CA ALA A 763 -39.73 2.87 10.65
C ALA A 763 -38.48 3.72 10.91
N TYR A 764 -37.55 3.85 9.97
CA TYR A 764 -36.43 4.78 10.13
C TYR A 764 -36.86 6.25 10.10
N GLU A 765 -37.94 6.62 9.41
CA GLU A 765 -38.48 7.99 9.41
C GLU A 765 -39.05 8.42 10.78
N THR A 766 -39.42 7.48 11.65
CA THR A 766 -39.94 7.80 12.99
C THR A 766 -38.84 8.14 14.00
N ILE A 767 -37.59 7.84 13.67
CA ILE A 767 -36.43 8.13 14.51
C ILE A 767 -36.01 9.58 14.29
N ASP A 768 -35.86 10.34 15.37
CA ASP A 768 -35.47 11.75 15.27
C ASP A 768 -34.06 11.88 14.66
N ALA A 769 -34.01 12.45 13.46
CA ALA A 769 -32.78 12.73 12.73
C ALA A 769 -32.05 13.99 13.25
N ASN A 770 -32.67 14.78 14.14
CA ASN A 770 -32.08 16.00 14.70
C ASN A 770 -31.22 15.77 15.96
N ASN A 771 -31.07 14.52 16.41
CA ASN A 771 -30.03 14.20 17.38
C ASN A 771 -28.70 14.22 16.63
N ASP A 772 -27.72 15.02 17.07
CA ASP A 772 -26.46 15.37 16.34
C ASP A 772 -25.59 14.16 15.87
N GLU A 773 -25.95 12.93 16.25
CA GLU A 773 -25.28 11.67 15.86
C GLU A 773 -26.17 10.70 15.05
N SER A 774 -27.38 11.12 14.64
CA SER A 774 -28.39 10.28 13.99
C SER A 774 -28.25 10.29 12.46
N LEU A 775 -28.06 9.11 11.84
CA LEU A 775 -28.12 8.97 10.39
C LEU A 775 -29.54 9.22 9.86
N SER A 776 -29.64 9.83 8.68
CA SER A 776 -30.92 9.98 7.97
C SER A 776 -31.54 8.61 7.63
N PRO A 777 -32.87 8.52 7.41
CA PRO A 777 -33.51 7.27 7.00
C PRO A 777 -32.89 6.64 5.75
N ASP A 778 -32.55 7.48 4.76
CA ASP A 778 -31.81 7.10 3.56
C ASP A 778 -30.47 6.45 3.90
N ALA A 779 -29.68 7.10 4.76
CA ALA A 779 -28.35 6.63 5.13
C ALA A 779 -28.39 5.32 5.93
N ARG A 780 -29.37 5.17 6.84
CA ARG A 780 -29.59 3.93 7.62
C ARG A 780 -29.90 2.75 6.71
N LEU A 781 -30.85 2.94 5.78
CA LEU A 781 -31.22 1.87 4.84
C LEU A 781 -30.09 1.56 3.86
N ALA A 782 -29.37 2.57 3.37
CA ALA A 782 -28.20 2.38 2.52
C ALA A 782 -27.10 1.59 3.23
N GLU A 783 -26.82 1.88 4.50
CA GLU A 783 -25.87 1.13 5.32
C GLU A 783 -26.32 -0.31 5.57
N GLN A 784 -27.61 -0.52 5.86
CA GLN A 784 -28.17 -1.87 6.02
C GLN A 784 -28.04 -2.69 4.73
N ALA A 785 -28.33 -2.08 3.58
CA ALA A 785 -28.16 -2.71 2.27
C ALA A 785 -26.68 -3.09 2.02
N TYR A 786 -25.78 -2.16 2.31
CA TYR A 786 -24.34 -2.37 2.16
C TYR A 786 -23.86 -3.55 3.02
N ARG A 787 -24.28 -3.62 4.29
CA ARG A 787 -23.84 -4.65 5.24
C ARG A 787 -24.39 -6.05 4.93
N LEU A 788 -25.61 -6.15 4.42
CA LEU A 788 -26.29 -7.45 4.26
C LEU A 788 -25.94 -8.19 2.98
N ILE A 789 -25.71 -7.49 1.86
CA ILE A 789 -25.61 -8.14 0.54
C ILE A 789 -24.41 -7.73 -0.32
N SER A 790 -23.55 -6.80 0.15
CA SER A 790 -22.34 -6.46 -0.59
C SER A 790 -21.34 -7.61 -0.53
N PRO A 791 -20.73 -8.02 -1.67
CA PRO A 791 -19.72 -9.05 -1.70
C PRO A 791 -18.43 -8.59 -1.00
N LEU A 792 -17.75 -9.51 -0.30
CA LEU A 792 -16.47 -9.26 0.37
C LEU A 792 -15.30 -9.18 -0.64
N CYS A 793 -15.40 -9.87 -1.78
CA CYS A 793 -14.40 -9.95 -2.84
C CYS A 793 -15.04 -10.25 -4.20
N LEU A 794 -15.57 -9.22 -4.85
CA LEU A 794 -16.20 -9.32 -6.16
C LEU A 794 -15.25 -9.84 -7.26
N ASP A 795 -14.10 -9.18 -7.42
CA ASP A 795 -13.06 -9.51 -8.39
C ASP A 795 -11.64 -9.26 -7.84
N GLY A 796 -11.58 -9.03 -6.53
CA GLY A 796 -10.41 -8.60 -5.78
C GLY A 796 -10.87 -7.88 -4.52
N CYS A 797 -10.12 -8.05 -3.44
CA CYS A 797 -10.32 -7.33 -2.19
C CYS A 797 -8.96 -6.98 -1.58
N ARG A 798 -8.99 -6.18 -0.53
CA ARG A 798 -7.80 -5.77 0.23
C ARG A 798 -7.07 -6.95 0.88
N GLY A 799 -7.77 -8.06 1.11
CA GLY A 799 -7.21 -9.32 1.58
C GLY A 799 -6.60 -10.20 0.49
N CYS A 800 -6.57 -9.76 -0.78
CA CYS A 800 -5.85 -10.44 -1.86
C CYS A 800 -5.17 -9.45 -2.82
N VAL A 801 -5.78 -9.10 -3.96
CA VAL A 801 -5.11 -8.34 -5.03
C VAL A 801 -5.33 -6.83 -5.00
N HIS A 802 -6.30 -6.30 -4.23
CA HIS A 802 -6.50 -4.83 -4.12
C HIS A 802 -5.56 -4.20 -3.08
N GLN A 803 -4.31 -4.65 -3.01
CA GLN A 803 -3.31 -4.06 -2.14
C GLN A 803 -2.65 -2.84 -2.81
N PRO A 804 -2.17 -1.87 -2.01
CA PRO A 804 -1.20 -0.90 -2.50
C PRO A 804 0.04 -1.63 -3.03
N ASN A 805 0.57 -1.21 -4.17
CA ASN A 805 1.75 -1.82 -4.78
C ASN A 805 2.77 -0.75 -5.22
N ASP A 806 3.93 -1.21 -5.67
CA ASP A 806 5.05 -0.32 -6.03
C ASP A 806 5.01 0.11 -7.51
N LEU A 807 4.02 -0.37 -8.28
CA LEU A 807 3.88 -0.11 -9.72
C LEU A 807 3.03 1.11 -10.03
N MET A 808 2.08 1.43 -9.15
CA MET A 808 1.15 2.55 -9.31
C MET A 808 0.44 2.88 -8.00
N SER A 809 -0.26 4.02 -7.98
CA SER A 809 -1.10 4.38 -6.84
C SER A 809 -2.22 3.37 -6.60
N ASP A 810 -2.69 3.33 -5.36
CA ASP A 810 -3.72 2.43 -4.88
C ASP A 810 -5.01 2.40 -5.75
N SER A 811 -5.51 3.56 -6.17
CA SER A 811 -6.71 3.64 -7.01
C SER A 811 -6.52 2.99 -8.38
N LEU A 812 -5.43 3.29 -9.07
CA LEU A 812 -5.06 2.64 -10.34
C LEU A 812 -4.85 1.13 -10.18
N SER A 813 -4.28 0.70 -9.05
CA SER A 813 -4.08 -0.72 -8.74
C SER A 813 -5.41 -1.46 -8.77
N THR A 814 -6.45 -0.95 -8.10
CA THR A 814 -7.78 -1.62 -8.05
C THR A 814 -8.44 -1.81 -9.41
N ALA A 815 -8.18 -0.95 -10.38
CA ALA A 815 -8.73 -1.05 -11.75
C ALA A 815 -7.87 -1.94 -12.69
N SER A 816 -6.69 -2.37 -12.25
CA SER A 816 -5.67 -3.05 -13.07
C SER A 816 -5.23 -4.41 -12.48
N VAL A 817 -6.03 -4.97 -11.58
CA VAL A 817 -5.87 -6.30 -11.01
C VAL A 817 -7.19 -7.07 -11.12
N SER A 818 -7.12 -8.39 -11.14
CA SER A 818 -8.29 -9.25 -11.13
C SER A 818 -7.94 -10.62 -10.59
N ARG A 819 -8.57 -10.98 -9.46
CA ARG A 819 -8.44 -12.30 -8.86
C ARG A 819 -8.99 -13.38 -9.78
N ASN A 820 -10.14 -13.14 -10.43
CA ASN A 820 -10.76 -14.15 -11.30
C ASN A 820 -9.92 -14.42 -12.56
N VAL A 821 -9.38 -13.37 -13.19
CA VAL A 821 -8.48 -13.53 -14.35
C VAL A 821 -7.21 -14.27 -13.95
N LEU A 822 -6.59 -13.92 -12.81
CA LEU A 822 -5.43 -14.63 -12.28
C LEU A 822 -5.74 -16.10 -12.01
N GLN A 823 -6.87 -16.40 -11.37
CA GLN A 823 -7.30 -17.77 -11.09
C GLN A 823 -7.50 -18.58 -12.39
N ARG A 824 -8.13 -18.00 -13.42
CA ARG A 824 -8.32 -18.67 -14.72
C ARG A 824 -7.00 -18.92 -15.45
N PHE A 825 -6.03 -18.01 -15.36
CA PHE A 825 -4.70 -18.21 -15.93
C PHE A 825 -4.03 -19.46 -15.34
N PHE A 826 -3.98 -19.57 -14.00
CA PHE A 826 -3.43 -20.75 -13.35
C PHE A 826 -4.25 -22.03 -13.58
N ALA A 827 -5.58 -21.94 -13.74
CA ALA A 827 -6.41 -23.10 -14.01
C ALA A 827 -6.27 -23.65 -15.44
N THR A 828 -5.87 -22.83 -16.41
CA THR A 828 -5.67 -23.22 -17.82
C THR A 828 -4.26 -23.73 -18.11
N ALA A 829 -3.31 -23.46 -17.22
CA ALA A 829 -1.92 -23.86 -17.37
C ALA A 829 -1.64 -25.28 -16.78
N VAL A 830 -2.62 -25.92 -16.15
CA VAL A 830 -2.56 -27.31 -15.63
C VAL A 830 -2.84 -28.35 -16.70
#